data_AF-A0A3A9JT46-F1
#
_entry.id   AF-A0A3A9JT46-F1
#
_cell.length_a   1.000
_cell.length_b   1.000
_cell.length_c   1.000
_cell.angle_alpha   90.00
_cell.angle_beta   90.00
_cell.angle_gamma   90.00
#
_symmetry.space_group_name_H-M   'P 1'
#
loop_
_entity.id
_entity.type
_entity.pdbx_description
1 polymer ?
#
loop_
_entity_poly.entity_id
_entity_poly.type
_entity_poly.pdbx_seq_one_letter_code
_entity_poly.pdbx_strand_id
1 'polypeptide(L)'
;MSLFDIIFTGSEQALAACKSVVEKTVVELGENEKVAFPGTAYSLPTIYGATGKKINTLGDLKGVIPVIESLIVKEQNLEKALNAGLATAVAAEVIEACKYAGGKTPYAEPCSGFIPDTVIRSLGVPLVTGDIPGVAVVIGEAPTEEEAAKVIKGYQTKGLLVFLVGKVIDQAIKAKVKMGLELRVIPLGYDVTSVIHVVTVAIRAGLIFGNVQPGNLAELLKYTKERVPAFVNALGPLSELVVSAGAGAIALGFPVITDQDVQEVPGNLIVQKEYDKMVATSLEGRGIKIKITEIPIPVGFAAAFEGERVRKDDMFAESGGGRTTAWELVKMKDLSEIEDHKIEVIGPDLDTLEPKGGRLPLGILVEVAGKGMQQDFEPVMERRIHYFANYTEGVMHLGQRDIAWIRISKSTYEAGFRLKHIGEVLYAKMLDEFGSIVDKVQVTLITDKEKVEKLLDEIARPRYEARDARLAGLTDESVDTFYSCLLCQSFAPAHVCIVTPERLGLCGAVSWLDAKATKELNPTGPCQPIVKGECNDDVKGSWDSINKAVSELSHGATTRVNIYTIMEDPMTSCGCFECICGIMPEANGVIIANREYAGMTPLGMTFGELASTTGGGVQTPGFMGHGRQFITSKKFLYADGGLARVVWMPKELKEALKEKLEQRAKEIGIDNFYDMIADETVGTDPDTVVEFLTKVGHPALTMDPML
;
A
#
# COMPACT_ATOMS: atom_id res chain seq x y z
N MET A 1 -44.76 -13.20 9.53
CA MET A 1 -44.66 -12.39 8.30
C MET A 1 -43.76 -13.17 7.35
N SER A 2 -44.09 -13.27 6.05
CA SER A 2 -43.18 -13.95 5.11
C SER A 2 -41.88 -13.14 4.93
N LEU A 3 -40.81 -13.75 4.46
CA LEU A 3 -39.56 -13.03 4.16
C LEU A 3 -39.80 -11.88 3.15
N PHE A 4 -40.63 -12.11 2.13
CA PHE A 4 -40.97 -11.08 1.15
C PHE A 4 -41.75 -9.91 1.77
N ASP A 5 -42.72 -10.19 2.64
CA ASP A 5 -43.47 -9.15 3.34
C ASP A 5 -42.56 -8.29 4.24
N ILE A 6 -41.57 -8.91 4.90
CA ILE A 6 -40.56 -8.20 5.69
C ILE A 6 -39.73 -7.27 4.80
N ILE A 7 -39.25 -7.76 3.65
CA ILE A 7 -38.48 -6.97 2.69
C ILE A 7 -39.31 -5.80 2.16
N PHE A 8 -40.56 -6.02 1.76
CA PHE A 8 -41.44 -4.95 1.26
C PHE A 8 -41.70 -3.90 2.34
N THR A 9 -41.97 -4.34 3.58
CA THR A 9 -42.17 -3.44 4.71
C THR A 9 -40.94 -2.57 4.96
N GLY A 10 -39.75 -3.17 4.99
CA GLY A 10 -38.49 -2.43 5.14
C GLY A 10 -38.22 -1.45 3.99
N SER A 11 -38.58 -1.82 2.77
CA SER A 11 -38.41 -0.96 1.58
C SER A 11 -39.34 0.26 1.63
N GLU A 12 -40.58 0.08 2.12
CA GLU A 12 -41.51 1.19 2.34
C GLU A 12 -41.04 2.12 3.47
N GLN A 13 -40.48 1.56 4.55
CA GLN A 13 -39.87 2.35 5.62
C GLN A 13 -38.70 3.19 5.08
N ALA A 14 -37.83 2.60 4.25
CA ALA A 14 -36.72 3.30 3.61
C ALA A 14 -37.21 4.42 2.69
N LEU A 15 -38.23 4.15 1.87
CA LEU A 15 -38.85 5.15 0.99
C LEU A 15 -39.48 6.30 1.78
N ALA A 16 -40.22 6.00 2.85
CA ALA A 16 -40.84 7.01 3.70
C ALA A 16 -39.80 7.91 4.38
N ALA A 17 -38.72 7.31 4.90
CA ALA A 17 -37.59 8.05 5.46
C ALA A 17 -36.91 8.93 4.41
N CYS A 18 -36.66 8.38 3.21
CA CYS A 18 -36.08 9.10 2.08
C CYS A 18 -36.91 10.34 1.70
N LYS A 19 -38.23 10.18 1.51
CA LYS A 19 -39.14 11.30 1.23
C LYS A 19 -39.06 12.38 2.29
N SER A 20 -39.12 12.00 3.57
CA SER A 20 -39.09 12.95 4.68
C SER A 20 -37.75 13.70 4.77
N VAL A 21 -36.63 13.00 4.57
CA VAL A 21 -35.29 13.62 4.62
C VAL A 21 -35.11 14.60 3.45
N VAL A 22 -35.44 14.19 2.22
CA VAL A 22 -35.33 15.07 1.05
C VAL A 22 -36.19 16.32 1.22
N GLU A 23 -37.44 16.17 1.68
CA GLU A 23 -38.33 17.31 1.90
C GLU A 23 -37.75 18.28 2.94
N LYS A 24 -37.29 17.78 4.09
CA LYS A 24 -36.68 18.61 5.13
C LYS A 24 -35.42 19.32 4.64
N THR A 25 -34.52 18.62 3.96
CA THR A 25 -33.27 19.20 3.46
C THR A 25 -33.53 20.23 2.36
N VAL A 26 -34.53 20.02 1.50
CA VAL A 26 -34.95 21.01 0.51
C VAL A 26 -35.57 22.26 1.16
N VAL A 27 -36.37 22.09 2.22
CA VAL A 27 -36.91 23.23 2.98
C VAL A 27 -35.78 24.02 3.65
N GLU A 28 -34.74 23.35 4.14
CA GLU A 28 -33.60 23.97 4.82
C GLU A 28 -32.66 24.70 3.85
N LEU A 29 -32.30 24.08 2.73
CA LEU A 29 -31.20 24.54 1.85
C LEU A 29 -31.67 25.03 0.47
N GLY A 30 -32.91 24.73 0.06
CA GLY A 30 -33.47 25.07 -1.25
C GLY A 30 -33.17 24.03 -2.34
N GLU A 31 -34.01 23.98 -3.39
CA GLU A 31 -33.94 22.96 -4.45
C GLU A 31 -32.67 23.02 -5.30
N ASN A 32 -32.09 24.22 -5.46
CA ASN A 32 -30.90 24.43 -6.28
C ASN A 32 -29.59 24.13 -5.55
N GLU A 33 -29.63 23.79 -4.26
CA GLU A 33 -28.43 23.48 -3.48
C GLU A 33 -27.72 22.26 -4.08
N LYS A 34 -26.38 22.33 -4.12
CA LYS A 34 -25.56 21.30 -4.74
C LYS A 34 -25.53 20.04 -3.85
N VAL A 35 -25.63 18.89 -4.50
CA VAL A 35 -25.50 17.57 -3.88
C VAL A 35 -24.35 16.83 -4.56
N ALA A 36 -23.35 16.45 -3.78
CA ALA A 36 -22.25 15.62 -4.24
C ALA A 36 -21.60 14.90 -3.07
N PHE A 37 -21.16 13.66 -3.29
CA PHE A 37 -20.21 13.02 -2.39
C PHE A 37 -18.79 13.56 -2.61
N PRO A 38 -17.94 13.59 -1.57
CA PRO A 38 -16.57 14.08 -1.70
C PRO A 38 -15.69 13.12 -2.51
N GLY A 39 -14.84 13.68 -3.39
CA GLY A 39 -13.80 12.92 -4.08
C GLY A 39 -14.30 11.83 -5.03
N THR A 40 -15.44 12.03 -5.70
CA THR A 40 -15.97 11.10 -6.71
C THR A 40 -16.28 11.76 -8.05
N ALA A 41 -15.97 11.08 -9.15
CA ALA A 41 -16.35 11.47 -10.51
C ALA A 41 -17.73 10.93 -10.93
N TYR A 42 -18.33 10.09 -10.09
CA TYR A 42 -19.52 9.28 -10.40
C TYR A 42 -20.82 9.82 -9.79
N SER A 43 -20.85 11.09 -9.36
CA SER A 43 -22.06 11.73 -8.78
C SER A 43 -22.58 10.91 -7.59
N LEU A 44 -23.81 10.40 -7.65
CA LEU A 44 -24.36 9.40 -6.75
C LEU A 44 -24.21 8.02 -7.41
N PRO A 45 -23.22 7.20 -7.01
CA PRO A 45 -22.76 6.09 -7.84
C PRO A 45 -23.80 5.01 -8.10
N THR A 46 -24.68 4.70 -7.15
CA THR A 46 -25.73 3.67 -7.30
C THR A 46 -26.77 4.13 -8.31
N ILE A 47 -27.25 5.38 -8.18
CA ILE A 47 -28.20 5.99 -9.13
C ILE A 47 -27.57 6.15 -10.51
N TYR A 48 -26.34 6.67 -10.59
CA TYR A 48 -25.64 6.89 -11.84
C TYR A 48 -25.32 5.57 -12.56
N GLY A 49 -24.85 4.56 -11.81
CA GLY A 49 -24.60 3.22 -12.34
C GLY A 49 -25.87 2.58 -12.90
N ALA A 50 -27.00 2.71 -12.21
CA ALA A 50 -28.27 2.12 -12.63
C ALA A 50 -28.96 2.87 -13.79
N THR A 51 -28.88 4.20 -13.83
CA THR A 51 -29.70 5.02 -14.75
C THR A 51 -28.92 5.82 -15.79
N GLY A 52 -27.61 5.97 -15.61
CA GLY A 52 -26.75 6.85 -16.42
C GLY A 52 -26.97 8.34 -16.16
N LYS A 53 -27.89 8.72 -15.26
CA LYS A 53 -28.20 10.11 -14.95
C LYS A 53 -27.38 10.60 -13.77
N LYS A 54 -26.70 11.74 -13.94
CA LYS A 54 -26.02 12.43 -12.85
C LYS A 54 -27.02 13.27 -12.07
N ILE A 55 -26.92 13.21 -10.75
CA ILE A 55 -27.68 14.03 -9.80
C ILE A 55 -26.74 15.11 -9.28
N ASN A 56 -27.13 16.38 -9.39
CA ASN A 56 -26.26 17.49 -9.01
C ASN A 56 -26.88 18.42 -7.96
N THR A 57 -28.20 18.38 -7.79
CA THR A 57 -28.96 19.27 -6.90
C THR A 57 -29.95 18.51 -6.00
N LEU A 58 -30.42 19.16 -4.93
CA LEU A 58 -31.49 18.61 -4.09
C LEU A 58 -32.82 18.46 -4.85
N GLY A 59 -33.09 19.32 -5.83
CA GLY A 59 -34.24 19.21 -6.74
C GLY A 59 -34.18 17.93 -7.58
N ASP A 60 -33.00 17.56 -8.08
CA ASP A 60 -32.80 16.32 -8.83
C ASP A 60 -33.14 15.07 -7.99
N LEU A 61 -32.87 15.09 -6.68
CA LEU A 61 -33.20 13.98 -5.77
C LEU A 61 -34.70 13.71 -5.68
N LYS A 62 -35.54 14.74 -5.76
CA LYS A 62 -37.00 14.54 -5.82
C LYS A 62 -37.40 13.72 -7.04
N GLY A 63 -36.69 13.91 -8.16
CA GLY A 63 -36.89 13.14 -9.40
C GLY A 63 -36.46 11.67 -9.30
N VAL A 64 -35.71 11.28 -8.27
CA VAL A 64 -35.29 9.89 -8.01
C VAL A 64 -36.38 9.10 -7.26
N ILE A 65 -37.22 9.77 -6.46
CA ILE A 65 -38.26 9.12 -5.65
C ILE A 65 -39.20 8.22 -6.48
N PRO A 66 -39.71 8.65 -7.66
CA PRO A 66 -40.53 7.77 -8.51
C PRO A 66 -39.79 6.53 -9.01
N VAL A 67 -38.47 6.60 -9.18
CA VAL A 67 -37.65 5.42 -9.55
C VAL A 67 -37.64 4.42 -8.40
N ILE A 68 -37.45 4.89 -7.15
CA ILE A 68 -37.50 4.04 -5.96
C ILE A 68 -38.88 3.39 -5.83
N GLU A 69 -39.95 4.15 -6.00
CA GLU A 69 -41.33 3.64 -5.96
C GLU A 69 -41.58 2.55 -7.01
N SER A 70 -41.08 2.74 -8.22
CA SER A 70 -41.27 1.77 -9.32
C SER A 70 -40.62 0.41 -9.08
N LEU A 71 -39.61 0.35 -8.20
CA LEU A 71 -38.92 -0.88 -7.84
C LEU A 71 -39.64 -1.67 -6.73
N ILE A 72 -40.56 -1.05 -5.99
CA ILE A 72 -41.29 -1.67 -4.89
C ILE A 72 -42.62 -2.24 -5.41
N VAL A 73 -42.55 -3.41 -6.04
CA VAL A 73 -43.73 -4.16 -6.50
C VAL A 73 -44.04 -5.29 -5.53
N LYS A 74 -45.19 -5.22 -4.83
CA LYS A 74 -45.57 -6.15 -3.75
C LYS A 74 -46.16 -7.47 -4.25
N GLU A 75 -45.44 -8.15 -5.14
CA GLU A 75 -45.78 -9.50 -5.58
C GLU A 75 -44.86 -10.51 -4.89
N GLN A 76 -45.40 -11.67 -4.46
CA GLN A 76 -44.65 -12.70 -3.72
C GLN A 76 -43.69 -13.48 -4.66
N ASN A 77 -42.67 -12.80 -5.16
CA ASN A 77 -41.69 -13.28 -6.13
C ASN A 77 -40.30 -12.77 -5.75
N LEU A 78 -39.30 -13.65 -5.86
CA LEU A 78 -37.89 -13.34 -5.59
C LEU A 78 -37.39 -12.13 -6.38
N GLU A 79 -37.67 -12.02 -7.67
CA GLU A 79 -37.25 -10.87 -8.50
C GLU A 79 -37.78 -9.56 -7.93
N LYS A 80 -39.05 -9.53 -7.52
CA LYS A 80 -39.68 -8.32 -6.99
C LYS A 80 -39.16 -7.97 -5.60
N ALA A 81 -38.88 -8.97 -4.76
CA ALA A 81 -38.24 -8.76 -3.47
C ALA A 81 -36.80 -8.21 -3.62
N LEU A 82 -36.02 -8.71 -4.57
CA LEU A 82 -34.68 -8.20 -4.86
C LEU A 82 -34.71 -6.78 -5.43
N ASN A 83 -35.66 -6.47 -6.33
CA ASN A 83 -35.87 -5.10 -6.80
C ASN A 83 -36.24 -4.15 -5.66
N ALA A 84 -37.08 -4.57 -4.72
CA ALA A 84 -37.38 -3.78 -3.53
C ALA A 84 -36.14 -3.55 -2.65
N GLY A 85 -35.26 -4.55 -2.52
CA GLY A 85 -33.95 -4.39 -1.89
C GLY A 85 -33.04 -3.37 -2.60
N LEU A 86 -33.02 -3.36 -3.93
CA LEU A 86 -32.34 -2.31 -4.71
C LEU A 86 -32.96 -0.93 -4.47
N ALA A 87 -34.29 -0.86 -4.32
CA ALA A 87 -34.99 0.38 -3.96
C ALA A 87 -34.50 0.91 -2.60
N THR A 88 -34.31 0.04 -1.61
CA THR A 88 -33.74 0.38 -0.31
C THR A 88 -32.30 0.90 -0.42
N ALA A 89 -31.47 0.30 -1.27
CA ALA A 89 -30.12 0.79 -1.52
C ALA A 89 -30.15 2.22 -2.12
N VAL A 90 -31.00 2.46 -3.12
CA VAL A 90 -31.15 3.80 -3.72
C VAL A 90 -31.70 4.80 -2.70
N ALA A 91 -32.67 4.42 -1.88
CA ALA A 91 -33.19 5.26 -0.81
C ALA A 91 -32.11 5.62 0.22
N ALA A 92 -31.26 4.66 0.59
CA ALA A 92 -30.11 4.91 1.46
C ALA A 92 -29.11 5.89 0.82
N GLU A 93 -28.81 5.77 -0.47
CA GLU A 93 -27.92 6.71 -1.18
C GLU A 93 -28.45 8.14 -1.17
N VAL A 94 -29.76 8.30 -1.38
CA VAL A 94 -30.43 9.61 -1.33
C VAL A 94 -30.37 10.20 0.07
N ILE A 95 -30.68 9.41 1.12
CA ILE A 95 -30.59 9.86 2.52
C ILE A 95 -29.16 10.29 2.87
N GLU A 96 -28.17 9.47 2.52
CA GLU A 96 -26.76 9.78 2.75
C GLU A 96 -26.32 11.03 1.97
N ALA A 97 -26.74 11.19 0.71
CA ALA A 97 -26.44 12.39 -0.07
C ALA A 97 -27.00 13.67 0.58
N CYS A 98 -28.20 13.61 1.17
CA CYS A 98 -28.77 14.72 1.94
C CYS A 98 -27.94 15.07 3.18
N LYS A 99 -27.27 14.11 3.83
CA LYS A 99 -26.35 14.39 4.95
C LYS A 99 -25.12 15.21 4.53
N TYR A 100 -24.66 15.05 3.29
CA TYR A 100 -23.52 15.77 2.70
C TYR A 100 -23.90 17.10 2.01
N ALA A 101 -25.20 17.36 1.80
CA ALA A 101 -25.68 18.56 1.12
C ALA A 101 -25.25 19.85 1.83
N GLY A 102 -25.05 20.94 1.07
CA GLY A 102 -24.61 22.23 1.62
C GLY A 102 -23.15 22.25 2.08
N GLY A 103 -22.32 21.33 1.59
CA GLY A 103 -20.90 21.23 1.97
C GLY A 103 -20.66 20.70 3.38
N LYS A 104 -21.67 20.06 3.98
CA LYS A 104 -21.59 19.46 5.32
C LYS A 104 -20.60 18.28 5.33
N THR A 105 -19.93 18.09 6.48
CA THR A 105 -19.08 16.93 6.78
C THR A 105 -19.76 16.09 7.86
N PRO A 106 -20.74 15.22 7.50
CA PRO A 106 -21.61 14.56 8.48
C PRO A 106 -20.92 13.42 9.26
N TYR A 107 -19.75 12.98 8.81
CA TYR A 107 -18.96 11.92 9.44
C TYR A 107 -17.66 12.50 9.99
N ALA A 108 -17.28 12.00 11.17
CA ALA A 108 -16.03 12.29 11.85
C ALA A 108 -15.43 10.98 12.35
N GLU A 109 -14.13 10.99 12.61
CA GLU A 109 -13.42 9.85 13.17
C GLU A 109 -14.12 9.35 14.45
N PRO A 110 -14.29 8.03 14.60
CA PRO A 110 -13.67 6.97 13.81
C PRO A 110 -14.39 6.66 12.48
N CYS A 111 -15.59 7.17 12.22
CA CYS A 111 -16.37 6.82 11.03
C CYS A 111 -15.88 7.52 9.76
N SER A 112 -15.67 6.74 8.69
CA SER A 112 -15.20 7.24 7.40
C SER A 112 -16.31 7.86 6.54
N GLY A 113 -17.56 7.41 6.69
CA GLY A 113 -18.64 7.78 5.79
C GLY A 113 -18.39 7.32 4.35
N PHE A 114 -18.56 8.22 3.39
CA PHE A 114 -18.34 7.95 1.97
C PHE A 114 -16.88 7.69 1.63
N ILE A 115 -16.61 6.63 0.88
CA ILE A 115 -15.25 6.25 0.43
C ILE A 115 -14.93 6.95 -0.91
N PRO A 116 -13.89 7.80 -0.99
CA PRO A 116 -13.52 8.50 -2.23
C PRO A 116 -13.02 7.57 -3.35
N ASP A 117 -13.09 8.03 -4.61
CA ASP A 117 -12.63 7.25 -5.77
C ASP A 117 -11.13 6.94 -5.73
N THR A 118 -10.32 7.83 -5.14
CA THR A 118 -8.88 7.64 -4.96
C THR A 118 -8.58 6.41 -4.10
N VAL A 119 -9.37 6.18 -3.05
CA VAL A 119 -9.28 5.00 -2.19
C VAL A 119 -9.71 3.74 -2.94
N ILE A 120 -10.78 3.81 -3.74
CA ILE A 120 -11.21 2.65 -4.54
C ILE A 120 -10.14 2.26 -5.55
N ARG A 121 -9.48 3.25 -6.17
CA ARG A 121 -8.37 3.02 -7.10
C ARG A 121 -7.19 2.34 -6.42
N SER A 122 -6.81 2.76 -5.21
CA SER A 122 -5.73 2.10 -4.45
C SER A 122 -6.07 0.67 -4.04
N LEU A 123 -7.34 0.34 -3.82
CA LEU A 123 -7.81 -1.01 -3.51
C LEU A 123 -8.00 -1.90 -4.75
N GLY A 124 -8.05 -1.31 -5.95
CA GLY A 124 -8.36 -2.01 -7.20
C GLY A 124 -7.34 -3.08 -7.57
N VAL A 125 -6.05 -2.73 -7.56
CA VAL A 125 -4.98 -3.68 -7.90
C VAL A 125 -4.97 -4.86 -6.91
N PRO A 126 -4.99 -4.65 -5.57
CA PRO A 126 -5.07 -5.76 -4.61
C PRO A 126 -6.30 -6.67 -4.78
N LEU A 127 -7.47 -6.11 -5.13
CA LEU A 127 -8.68 -6.90 -5.39
C LEU A 127 -8.55 -7.76 -6.66
N VAL A 128 -7.90 -7.24 -7.70
CA VAL A 128 -7.69 -7.97 -8.98
C VAL A 128 -6.61 -9.03 -8.86
N THR A 129 -5.52 -8.75 -8.14
CA THR A 129 -4.43 -9.70 -7.92
C THR A 129 -4.79 -10.79 -6.90
N GLY A 130 -5.87 -10.58 -6.13
CA GLY A 130 -6.30 -11.49 -5.06
C GLY A 130 -5.54 -11.31 -3.75
N ASP A 131 -4.72 -10.25 -3.62
CA ASP A 131 -4.09 -9.85 -2.35
C ASP A 131 -5.13 -9.41 -1.30
N ILE A 132 -6.26 -8.88 -1.76
CA ILE A 132 -7.48 -8.78 -0.98
C ILE A 132 -8.41 -9.90 -1.46
N PRO A 133 -8.52 -11.04 -0.74
CA PRO A 133 -9.29 -12.19 -1.21
C PRO A 133 -10.80 -11.95 -1.25
N GLY A 134 -11.29 -10.96 -0.49
CA GLY A 134 -12.71 -10.72 -0.26
C GLY A 134 -12.99 -9.42 0.47
N VAL A 135 -14.25 -9.01 0.42
CA VAL A 135 -14.79 -7.87 1.18
C VAL A 135 -15.84 -8.36 2.15
N ALA A 136 -15.61 -8.18 3.46
CA ALA A 136 -16.55 -8.52 4.51
C ALA A 136 -17.30 -7.26 4.98
N VAL A 137 -18.63 -7.27 4.94
CA VAL A 137 -19.46 -6.19 5.47
C VAL A 137 -20.11 -6.66 6.78
N VAL A 138 -19.64 -6.18 7.92
CA VAL A 138 -20.18 -6.55 9.23
C VAL A 138 -21.12 -5.44 9.71
N ILE A 139 -22.41 -5.76 9.84
CA ILE A 139 -23.45 -4.83 10.26
C ILE A 139 -24.16 -5.31 11.52
N GLY A 140 -24.48 -4.37 12.42
CA GLY A 140 -25.32 -4.63 13.59
C GLY A 140 -24.55 -4.66 14.90
N GLU A 141 -24.85 -5.64 15.76
CA GLU A 141 -24.32 -5.78 17.12
C GLU A 141 -24.10 -7.27 17.43
N ALA A 142 -22.85 -7.66 17.73
CA ALA A 142 -22.56 -9.01 18.22
C ALA A 142 -23.02 -9.17 19.69
N PRO A 143 -23.22 -10.39 20.22
CA PRO A 143 -23.58 -10.59 21.62
C PRO A 143 -22.52 -10.08 22.59
N THR A 144 -21.23 -10.18 22.24
CA THR A 144 -20.12 -9.63 23.05
C THR A 144 -19.07 -8.90 22.21
N GLU A 145 -18.23 -8.11 22.89
CA GLU A 145 -17.12 -7.38 22.29
C GLU A 145 -16.03 -8.35 21.79
N GLU A 146 -15.83 -9.45 22.50
CA GLU A 146 -14.91 -10.53 22.12
C GLU A 146 -15.34 -11.25 20.85
N GLU A 147 -16.64 -11.53 20.69
CA GLU A 147 -17.19 -12.17 19.50
C GLU A 147 -17.10 -11.26 18.28
N ALA A 148 -17.41 -9.97 18.43
CA ALA A 148 -17.18 -8.97 17.38
C ALA A 148 -15.71 -8.95 16.95
N ALA A 149 -14.80 -8.83 17.91
CA ALA A 149 -13.36 -8.80 17.63
C ALA A 149 -12.86 -10.09 16.97
N LYS A 150 -13.38 -11.25 17.38
CA LYS A 150 -13.04 -12.54 16.79
C LYS A 150 -13.41 -12.61 15.32
N VAL A 151 -14.61 -12.17 14.95
CA VAL A 151 -15.05 -12.15 13.54
C VAL A 151 -14.22 -11.15 12.73
N ILE A 152 -14.04 -9.92 13.23
CA ILE A 152 -13.32 -8.86 12.51
C ILE A 152 -11.84 -9.23 12.33
N LYS A 153 -11.14 -9.62 13.40
CA LYS A 153 -9.74 -10.06 13.32
C LYS A 153 -9.62 -11.35 12.49
N GLY A 154 -10.62 -12.23 12.55
CA GLY A 154 -10.68 -13.44 11.74
C GLY A 154 -10.64 -13.14 10.23
N TYR A 155 -11.29 -12.07 9.77
CA TYR A 155 -11.20 -11.59 8.39
C TYR A 155 -9.91 -10.81 8.11
N GLN A 156 -9.50 -9.92 9.03
CA GLN A 156 -8.29 -9.11 8.87
C GLN A 156 -7.02 -9.97 8.74
N THR A 157 -6.87 -10.99 9.57
CA THR A 157 -5.76 -11.97 9.52
C THR A 157 -5.76 -12.82 8.25
N LYS A 158 -6.89 -12.87 7.55
CA LYS A 158 -7.05 -13.53 6.26
C LYS A 158 -6.85 -12.58 5.08
N GLY A 159 -6.49 -11.32 5.35
CA GLY A 159 -6.20 -10.30 4.35
C GLY A 159 -7.43 -9.64 3.73
N LEU A 160 -8.65 -9.94 4.21
CA LEU A 160 -9.88 -9.35 3.67
C LEU A 160 -9.99 -7.87 4.02
N LEU A 161 -10.71 -7.14 3.17
CA LEU A 161 -11.18 -5.79 3.47
C LEU A 161 -12.47 -5.86 4.26
N VAL A 162 -12.50 -5.28 5.45
CA VAL A 162 -13.64 -5.34 6.38
C VAL A 162 -14.29 -3.95 6.49
N PHE A 163 -15.60 -3.86 6.28
CA PHE A 163 -16.40 -2.67 6.54
C PHE A 163 -17.31 -2.89 7.74
N LEU A 164 -17.37 -1.92 8.65
CA LEU A 164 -18.18 -1.99 9.86
C LEU A 164 -19.32 -0.96 9.81
N VAL A 165 -20.54 -1.39 10.13
CA VAL A 165 -21.74 -0.53 10.20
C VAL A 165 -22.53 -0.82 11.48
N GLY A 166 -22.91 0.21 12.22
CA GLY A 166 -23.68 0.07 13.45
C GLY A 166 -22.84 -0.11 14.71
N LYS A 167 -23.45 -0.67 15.75
CA LYS A 167 -22.84 -0.78 17.10
C LYS A 167 -21.59 -1.66 17.17
N VAL A 168 -21.39 -2.55 16.19
CA VAL A 168 -20.17 -3.35 16.06
C VAL A 168 -18.91 -2.48 15.99
N ILE A 169 -19.02 -1.21 15.56
CA ILE A 169 -17.93 -0.23 15.59
C ILE A 169 -17.48 0.01 17.04
N ASP A 170 -18.40 0.26 17.96
CA ASP A 170 -18.07 0.47 19.38
C ASP A 170 -17.50 -0.79 20.02
N GLN A 171 -18.01 -1.96 19.63
CA GLN A 171 -17.49 -3.25 20.10
C GLN A 171 -16.03 -3.46 19.64
N ALA A 172 -15.73 -3.15 18.38
CA ALA A 172 -14.38 -3.24 17.83
C ALA A 172 -13.40 -2.29 18.56
N ILE A 173 -13.84 -1.05 18.85
CA ILE A 173 -13.05 -0.06 19.60
C ILE A 173 -12.72 -0.57 21.01
N LYS A 174 -13.73 -1.03 21.75
CA LYS A 174 -13.54 -1.49 23.13
C LYS A 174 -12.69 -2.75 23.21
N ALA A 175 -12.83 -3.65 22.24
CA ALA A 175 -11.98 -4.83 22.08
C ALA A 175 -10.59 -4.51 21.49
N LYS A 176 -10.26 -3.23 21.28
CA LYS A 176 -8.97 -2.73 20.79
C LYS A 176 -8.58 -3.32 19.42
N VAL A 177 -9.55 -3.55 18.54
CA VAL A 177 -9.28 -3.83 17.13
C VAL A 177 -8.75 -2.56 16.49
N LYS A 178 -7.55 -2.61 15.91
CA LYS A 178 -6.99 -1.48 15.17
C LYS A 178 -7.75 -1.33 13.84
N MET A 179 -8.24 -0.13 13.56
CA MET A 179 -9.04 0.20 12.38
C MET A 179 -8.36 1.29 11.56
N GLY A 180 -8.61 1.29 10.26
CA GLY A 180 -7.99 2.16 9.28
C GLY A 180 -8.04 1.54 7.89
N LEU A 181 -7.89 2.37 6.86
CA LEU A 181 -7.84 1.91 5.46
C LEU A 181 -6.62 1.02 5.24
N GLU A 182 -5.47 1.44 5.77
CA GLU A 182 -4.19 0.72 5.75
C GLU A 182 -4.27 -0.62 6.47
N LEU A 183 -5.08 -0.72 7.52
CA LEU A 183 -5.34 -1.94 8.28
C LEU A 183 -6.50 -2.78 7.72
N ARG A 184 -7.10 -2.34 6.62
CA ARG A 184 -8.23 -2.99 5.93
C ARG A 184 -9.48 -3.17 6.81
N VAL A 185 -9.68 -2.33 7.84
CA VAL A 185 -10.88 -2.34 8.68
C VAL A 185 -11.47 -0.95 8.75
N ILE A 186 -12.56 -0.72 8.03
CA ILE A 186 -13.13 0.61 7.75
C ILE A 186 -14.51 0.75 8.40
N PRO A 187 -14.63 1.48 9.52
CA PRO A 187 -15.93 1.86 10.07
C PRO A 187 -16.61 2.91 9.18
N LEU A 188 -17.80 2.62 8.67
CA LEU A 188 -18.54 3.52 7.77
C LEU A 188 -19.43 4.49 8.55
N GLY A 189 -20.24 3.99 9.48
CA GLY A 189 -21.20 4.78 10.22
C GLY A 189 -22.10 3.96 11.12
N TYR A 190 -22.76 4.63 12.07
CA TYR A 190 -23.69 4.00 13.00
C TYR A 190 -25.07 3.71 12.38
N ASP A 191 -25.52 4.55 11.45
CA ASP A 191 -26.81 4.36 10.79
C ASP A 191 -26.74 3.24 9.77
N VAL A 192 -27.80 2.44 9.67
CA VAL A 192 -27.94 1.37 8.67
C VAL A 192 -27.76 1.90 7.24
N THR A 193 -28.20 3.13 6.96
CA THR A 193 -28.06 3.74 5.62
C THR A 193 -26.62 3.89 5.18
N SER A 194 -25.66 3.99 6.11
CA SER A 194 -24.23 4.13 5.78
C SER A 194 -23.64 2.87 5.10
N VAL A 195 -24.35 1.73 5.13
CA VAL A 195 -23.98 0.53 4.35
C VAL A 195 -23.95 0.81 2.84
N ILE A 196 -24.66 1.84 2.37
CA ILE A 196 -24.60 2.25 0.96
C ILE A 196 -23.18 2.63 0.55
N HIS A 197 -22.35 3.14 1.47
CA HIS A 197 -20.98 3.55 1.16
C HIS A 197 -20.13 2.38 0.67
N VAL A 198 -20.32 1.15 1.19
CA VAL A 198 -19.65 -0.06 0.64
C VAL A 198 -20.32 -0.58 -0.63
N VAL A 199 -21.64 -0.44 -0.78
CA VAL A 199 -22.32 -0.75 -2.05
C VAL A 199 -21.76 0.13 -3.17
N THR A 200 -21.56 1.43 -2.94
CA THR A 200 -20.97 2.33 -3.93
C THR A 200 -19.52 1.96 -4.28
N VAL A 201 -18.77 1.29 -3.39
CA VAL A 201 -17.44 0.76 -3.70
C VAL A 201 -17.55 -0.35 -4.75
N ALA A 202 -18.47 -1.30 -4.55
CA ALA A 202 -18.70 -2.39 -5.51
C ALA A 202 -19.19 -1.87 -6.88
N ILE A 203 -20.13 -0.92 -6.88
CA ILE A 203 -20.65 -0.29 -8.10
C ILE A 203 -19.54 0.43 -8.85
N ARG A 204 -18.75 1.28 -8.15
CA ARG A 204 -17.64 2.01 -8.78
C ARG A 204 -16.52 1.09 -9.23
N ALA A 205 -16.29 -0.06 -8.58
CA ALA A 205 -15.35 -1.05 -9.11
C ALA A 205 -15.78 -1.56 -10.50
N GLY A 206 -17.08 -1.74 -10.75
CA GLY A 206 -17.60 -2.06 -12.08
C GLY A 206 -17.44 -0.92 -13.09
N LEU A 207 -17.67 0.33 -12.67
CA LEU A 207 -17.52 1.50 -13.54
C LEU A 207 -16.05 1.84 -13.85
N ILE A 208 -15.15 1.67 -12.89
CA ILE A 208 -13.72 2.02 -13.01
C ILE A 208 -12.94 0.89 -13.68
N PHE A 209 -13.02 -0.34 -13.16
CA PHE A 209 -12.18 -1.45 -13.60
C PHE A 209 -12.89 -2.34 -14.64
N GLY A 210 -14.20 -2.51 -14.49
CA GLY A 210 -15.02 -3.22 -15.46
C GLY A 210 -15.35 -2.40 -16.71
N ASN A 211 -15.16 -1.08 -16.66
CA ASN A 211 -15.56 -0.14 -17.70
C ASN A 211 -17.03 -0.30 -18.14
N VAL A 212 -17.89 -0.74 -17.21
CA VAL A 212 -19.33 -0.88 -17.45
C VAL A 212 -19.92 0.49 -17.71
N GLN A 213 -20.69 0.63 -18.78
CA GLN A 213 -21.29 1.91 -19.13
C GLN A 213 -22.40 2.30 -18.13
N PRO A 214 -22.40 3.54 -17.60
CA PRO A 214 -23.47 4.01 -16.72
C PRO A 214 -24.85 3.85 -17.37
N GLY A 215 -25.82 3.33 -16.61
CA GLY A 215 -27.17 3.01 -17.11
C GLY A 215 -27.34 1.56 -17.56
N ASN A 216 -26.27 0.78 -17.68
CA ASN A 216 -26.36 -0.65 -17.95
C ASN A 216 -26.42 -1.47 -16.66
N LEU A 217 -27.56 -1.40 -15.95
CA LEU A 217 -27.74 -2.08 -14.67
C LEU A 217 -27.51 -3.60 -14.76
N ALA A 218 -27.96 -4.25 -15.84
CA ALA A 218 -27.82 -5.70 -15.99
C ALA A 218 -26.33 -6.13 -16.05
N GLU A 219 -25.52 -5.41 -16.82
CA GLU A 219 -24.08 -5.66 -16.89
C GLU A 219 -23.38 -5.33 -15.57
N LEU A 220 -23.81 -4.27 -14.88
CA LEU A 220 -23.28 -3.87 -13.59
C LEU A 220 -23.54 -4.93 -12.50
N LEU A 221 -24.77 -5.44 -12.40
CA LEU A 221 -25.13 -6.51 -11.45
C LEU A 221 -24.38 -7.82 -11.76
N LYS A 222 -24.17 -8.12 -13.05
CA LYS A 222 -23.33 -9.25 -13.46
C LYS A 222 -21.90 -9.05 -12.99
N TYR A 223 -21.32 -7.86 -13.20
CA TYR A 223 -19.96 -7.55 -12.77
C TYR A 223 -19.80 -7.67 -11.26
N THR A 224 -20.70 -7.10 -10.46
CA THR A 224 -20.60 -7.19 -8.99
C THR A 224 -20.66 -8.64 -8.53
N LYS A 225 -21.58 -9.44 -9.10
CA LYS A 225 -21.73 -10.86 -8.77
C LYS A 225 -20.50 -11.69 -9.13
N GLU A 226 -19.90 -11.45 -10.30
CA GLU A 226 -18.79 -12.29 -10.81
C GLU A 226 -17.41 -11.81 -10.34
N ARG A 227 -17.23 -10.52 -10.08
CA ARG A 227 -15.90 -9.90 -9.93
C ARG A 227 -15.66 -9.23 -8.59
N VAL A 228 -16.70 -8.92 -7.81
CA VAL A 228 -16.55 -8.32 -6.48
C VAL A 228 -16.83 -9.39 -5.42
N PRO A 229 -15.81 -9.98 -4.77
CA PRO A 229 -15.97 -11.06 -3.80
C PRO A 229 -16.45 -10.55 -2.43
N ALA A 230 -17.65 -9.96 -2.37
CA ALA A 230 -18.24 -9.41 -1.15
C ALA A 230 -19.30 -10.34 -0.52
N PHE A 231 -19.43 -10.27 0.80
CA PHE A 231 -20.50 -10.89 1.59
C PHE A 231 -20.85 -10.01 2.79
N VAL A 232 -22.01 -10.25 3.40
CA VAL A 232 -22.51 -9.47 4.55
C VAL A 232 -22.68 -10.38 5.76
N ASN A 233 -22.19 -9.95 6.92
CA ASN A 233 -22.51 -10.52 8.22
C ASN A 233 -23.47 -9.58 8.97
N ALA A 234 -24.73 -9.97 9.10
CA ALA A 234 -25.75 -9.22 9.83
C ALA A 234 -25.93 -9.82 11.23
N LEU A 235 -25.40 -9.13 12.24
CA LEU A 235 -25.28 -9.62 13.62
C LEU A 235 -26.31 -8.95 14.53
N GLY A 236 -26.92 -9.75 15.41
CA GLY A 236 -27.91 -9.28 16.36
C GLY A 236 -29.30 -9.06 15.74
N PRO A 237 -30.26 -8.52 16.52
CA PRO A 237 -31.65 -8.39 16.08
C PRO A 237 -31.80 -7.62 14.76
N LEU A 238 -32.49 -8.22 13.79
CA LEU A 238 -32.69 -7.63 12.46
C LEU A 238 -34.04 -6.89 12.39
N SER A 239 -33.99 -5.59 12.09
CA SER A 239 -35.20 -4.82 11.72
C SER A 239 -35.61 -5.10 10.28
N GLU A 240 -36.86 -4.78 9.93
CA GLU A 240 -37.35 -4.93 8.55
C GLU A 240 -36.50 -4.15 7.55
N LEU A 241 -36.02 -2.96 7.94
CA LEU A 241 -35.11 -2.15 7.15
C LEU A 241 -33.78 -2.86 6.85
N VAL A 242 -33.16 -3.48 7.86
CA VAL A 242 -31.89 -4.22 7.68
C VAL A 242 -32.10 -5.44 6.80
N VAL A 243 -33.21 -6.16 6.98
CA VAL A 243 -33.55 -7.31 6.11
C VAL A 243 -33.74 -6.85 4.66
N SER A 244 -34.39 -5.71 4.42
CA SER A 244 -34.53 -5.15 3.08
C SER A 244 -33.18 -4.71 2.48
N ALA A 245 -32.29 -4.11 3.26
CA ALA A 245 -30.92 -3.82 2.82
C ALA A 245 -30.15 -5.11 2.45
N GLY A 246 -30.35 -6.20 3.21
CA GLY A 246 -29.81 -7.53 2.89
C GLY A 246 -30.31 -8.07 1.54
N ALA A 247 -31.58 -7.83 1.18
CA ALA A 247 -32.09 -8.18 -0.15
C ALA A 247 -31.37 -7.39 -1.26
N GLY A 248 -31.00 -6.13 -1.02
CA GLY A 248 -30.16 -5.34 -1.92
C GLY A 248 -28.76 -5.94 -2.11
N ALA A 249 -28.14 -6.45 -1.05
CA ALA A 249 -26.85 -7.16 -1.13
C ALA A 249 -26.97 -8.45 -1.97
N ILE A 250 -28.04 -9.23 -1.76
CA ILE A 250 -28.31 -10.44 -2.56
C ILE A 250 -28.52 -10.09 -4.03
N ALA A 251 -29.20 -8.98 -4.34
CA ALA A 251 -29.39 -8.51 -5.72
C ALA A 251 -28.04 -8.20 -6.42
N LEU A 252 -27.04 -7.72 -5.66
CA LEU A 252 -25.67 -7.50 -6.15
C LEU A 252 -24.85 -8.79 -6.28
N GLY A 253 -25.37 -9.92 -5.81
CA GLY A 253 -24.71 -11.23 -5.81
C GLY A 253 -23.91 -11.53 -4.54
N PHE A 254 -24.20 -10.84 -3.43
CA PHE A 254 -23.49 -11.01 -2.16
C PHE A 254 -24.35 -11.81 -1.17
N PRO A 255 -23.86 -12.94 -0.65
CA PRO A 255 -24.57 -13.69 0.36
C PRO A 255 -24.61 -12.91 1.69
N VAL A 256 -25.70 -13.10 2.43
CA VAL A 256 -25.93 -12.55 3.76
C VAL A 256 -25.87 -13.71 4.75
N ILE A 257 -24.99 -13.61 5.73
CA ILE A 257 -24.82 -14.55 6.82
C ILE A 257 -25.30 -13.85 8.10
N THR A 258 -26.15 -14.50 8.88
CA THR A 258 -26.68 -13.93 10.12
C THR A 258 -26.67 -14.92 11.27
N ASP A 259 -26.62 -14.41 12.50
CA ASP A 259 -26.77 -15.19 13.73
C ASP A 259 -28.23 -15.30 14.18
N GLN A 260 -29.17 -14.64 13.50
CA GLN A 260 -30.59 -14.66 13.82
C GLN A 260 -31.34 -15.81 13.13
N ASP A 261 -32.42 -16.25 13.75
CA ASP A 261 -33.35 -17.20 13.14
C ASP A 261 -34.15 -16.52 12.02
N VAL A 262 -33.82 -16.86 10.77
CA VAL A 262 -34.51 -16.39 9.57
C VAL A 262 -34.82 -17.54 8.62
N GLN A 263 -35.73 -17.32 7.67
CA GLN A 263 -35.98 -18.28 6.61
C GLN A 263 -34.79 -18.29 5.63
N GLU A 264 -33.94 -19.30 5.72
CA GLU A 264 -32.76 -19.44 4.85
C GLU A 264 -33.11 -19.51 3.37
N VAL A 265 -32.20 -18.97 2.56
CA VAL A 265 -32.21 -19.09 1.11
C VAL A 265 -30.85 -19.66 0.72
N PRO A 266 -30.77 -20.93 0.27
CA PRO A 266 -29.49 -21.59 0.00
C PRO A 266 -28.54 -20.74 -0.84
N GLY A 267 -27.32 -20.55 -0.31
CA GLY A 267 -26.25 -19.76 -0.94
C GLY A 267 -26.45 -18.24 -0.96
N ASN A 268 -27.56 -17.70 -0.43
CA ASN A 268 -27.84 -16.25 -0.44
C ASN A 268 -28.17 -15.68 0.94
N LEU A 269 -28.92 -16.40 1.76
CA LEU A 269 -29.23 -16.04 3.15
C LEU A 269 -28.98 -17.28 4.03
N ILE A 270 -27.94 -17.22 4.86
CA ILE A 270 -27.39 -18.35 5.60
C ILE A 270 -27.41 -18.03 7.09
N VAL A 271 -27.86 -18.97 7.93
CA VAL A 271 -27.84 -18.85 9.38
C VAL A 271 -26.59 -19.54 9.94
N GLN A 272 -25.77 -18.80 10.67
CA GLN A 272 -24.62 -19.31 11.40
C GLN A 272 -24.59 -18.70 12.80
N LYS A 273 -24.98 -19.48 13.81
CA LYS A 273 -25.03 -19.03 15.21
C LYS A 273 -23.70 -19.19 15.93
N GLU A 274 -22.84 -20.08 15.46
CA GLU A 274 -21.52 -20.32 16.06
C GLU A 274 -20.52 -19.31 15.48
N TYR A 275 -20.17 -18.29 16.27
CA TYR A 275 -19.24 -17.22 15.88
C TYR A 275 -17.86 -17.76 15.44
N ASP A 276 -17.44 -18.90 15.99
CA ASP A 276 -16.21 -19.64 15.62
C ASP A 276 -16.21 -20.12 14.16
N LYS A 277 -17.40 -20.40 13.62
CA LYS A 277 -17.60 -20.89 12.25
C LYS A 277 -18.06 -19.77 11.31
N MET A 278 -18.36 -18.57 11.82
CA MET A 278 -18.87 -17.43 11.05
C MET A 278 -17.96 -17.08 9.88
N VAL A 279 -16.66 -16.96 10.13
CA VAL A 279 -15.67 -16.61 9.10
C VAL A 279 -15.62 -17.67 8.01
N ALA A 280 -15.50 -18.95 8.38
CA ALA A 280 -15.45 -20.06 7.42
C ALA A 280 -16.73 -20.15 6.58
N THR A 281 -17.89 -20.04 7.22
CA THR A 281 -19.20 -20.06 6.54
C THR A 281 -19.34 -18.92 5.55
N SER A 282 -18.84 -17.72 5.89
CA SER A 282 -18.95 -16.54 5.03
C SER A 282 -18.05 -16.65 3.79
N LEU A 283 -16.83 -17.17 3.97
CA LEU A 283 -15.90 -17.44 2.86
C LEU A 283 -16.45 -18.53 1.93
N GLU A 284 -16.97 -19.62 2.49
CA GLU A 284 -17.60 -20.69 1.72
C GLU A 284 -18.84 -20.19 0.97
N GLY A 285 -19.72 -19.45 1.65
CA GLY A 285 -20.92 -18.86 1.06
C GLY A 285 -20.63 -17.97 -0.13
N ARG A 286 -19.48 -17.27 -0.14
CA ARG A 286 -19.05 -16.44 -1.28
C ARG A 286 -18.20 -17.19 -2.31
N GLY A 287 -17.71 -18.38 -2.00
CA GLY A 287 -16.76 -19.13 -2.81
C GLY A 287 -15.33 -18.63 -2.75
N ILE A 288 -14.96 -17.90 -1.68
CA ILE A 288 -13.60 -17.38 -1.47
C ILE A 288 -12.73 -18.52 -0.93
N LYS A 289 -11.71 -18.89 -1.71
CA LYS A 289 -10.69 -19.85 -1.30
C LYS A 289 -9.45 -19.09 -0.89
N ILE A 290 -9.14 -19.10 0.40
CA ILE A 290 -7.91 -18.48 0.89
C ILE A 290 -6.80 -19.52 0.82
N LYS A 291 -5.74 -19.18 0.10
CA LYS A 291 -4.45 -19.86 0.27
C LYS A 291 -3.87 -19.40 1.61
N ILE A 292 -4.37 -19.97 2.71
CA ILE A 292 -3.76 -19.72 4.02
C ILE A 292 -2.46 -20.51 4.02
N THR A 293 -1.34 -19.82 3.91
CA THR A 293 -0.09 -20.37 4.45
C THR A 293 -0.19 -20.17 5.95
N GLU A 294 -0.60 -21.20 6.69
CA GLU A 294 -0.68 -21.12 8.15
C GLU A 294 0.76 -21.15 8.67
N ILE A 295 1.27 -20.00 9.11
CA ILE A 295 2.64 -19.87 9.59
C ILE A 295 2.60 -20.03 11.11
N PRO A 296 3.43 -20.91 11.71
CA PRO A 296 3.40 -21.20 13.15
C PRO A 296 4.00 -20.06 13.98
N ILE A 297 3.30 -18.93 14.06
CA ILE A 297 3.72 -17.74 14.82
C ILE A 297 2.60 -17.27 15.77
N PRO A 298 2.94 -16.59 16.88
CA PRO A 298 1.96 -16.25 17.93
C PRO A 298 1.18 -14.94 17.68
N VAL A 299 1.34 -14.31 16.51
CA VAL A 299 0.73 -13.02 16.16
C VAL A 299 0.09 -13.06 14.78
N GLY A 300 -0.71 -12.05 14.43
CA GLY A 300 -1.32 -11.97 13.10
C GLY A 300 -0.27 -11.90 11.98
N PHE A 301 -0.57 -12.56 10.86
CA PHE A 301 0.21 -12.47 9.62
C PHE A 301 -0.71 -12.12 8.45
N ALA A 302 -0.62 -10.90 7.93
CA ALA A 302 -1.41 -10.43 6.79
C ALA A 302 -0.80 -9.16 6.18
N ALA A 303 -1.06 -8.93 4.89
CA ALA A 303 -0.66 -7.69 4.21
C ALA A 303 -1.31 -6.42 4.81
N ALA A 304 -2.37 -6.57 5.60
CA ALA A 304 -2.94 -5.46 6.39
C ALA A 304 -1.97 -4.87 7.42
N PHE A 305 -1.00 -5.64 7.90
CA PHE A 305 -0.03 -5.17 8.90
C PHE A 305 1.20 -4.49 8.28
N GLU A 306 1.36 -4.50 6.95
CA GLU A 306 2.55 -4.01 6.24
C GLU A 306 2.92 -2.56 6.61
N GLY A 307 1.91 -1.70 6.79
CA GLY A 307 2.09 -0.28 7.06
C GLY A 307 2.35 0.07 8.54
N GLU A 308 2.36 -0.91 9.45
CA GLU A 308 2.49 -0.63 10.88
C GLU A 308 3.86 0.00 11.22
N ARG A 309 3.83 1.13 11.94
CA ARG A 309 5.04 1.81 12.43
C ARG A 309 5.25 1.53 13.91
N VAL A 310 6.34 0.84 14.25
CA VAL A 310 6.76 0.65 15.65
C VAL A 310 7.54 1.88 16.12
N ARG A 311 6.87 2.74 16.88
CA ARG A 311 7.47 3.93 17.49
C ARG A 311 8.31 3.57 18.71
N LYS A 312 9.15 4.51 19.16
CA LYS A 312 10.11 4.30 20.26
C LYS A 312 9.42 3.83 21.56
N ASP A 313 8.23 4.36 21.86
CA ASP A 313 7.53 4.04 23.11
C ASP A 313 6.93 2.63 23.11
N ASP A 314 6.60 2.10 21.94
CA ASP A 314 6.02 0.76 21.75
C ASP A 314 7.07 -0.31 21.42
N MET A 315 8.32 0.10 21.20
CA MET A 315 9.42 -0.75 20.76
C MET A 315 9.96 -1.62 21.91
N PHE A 316 10.13 -2.92 21.65
CA PHE A 316 10.84 -3.86 22.51
C PHE A 316 12.24 -4.16 21.99
N ALA A 317 12.40 -4.42 20.69
CA ALA A 317 13.71 -4.69 20.10
C ALA A 317 13.97 -3.79 18.88
N GLU A 318 15.23 -3.41 18.68
CA GLU A 318 15.71 -2.64 17.52
C GLU A 318 17.04 -3.18 17.01
N SER A 319 17.12 -3.41 15.70
CA SER A 319 18.32 -3.84 14.98
C SER A 319 18.51 -2.98 13.73
N GLY A 320 19.72 -2.46 13.49
CA GLY A 320 20.00 -1.64 12.31
C GLY A 320 19.76 -0.14 12.52
N GLY A 321 19.44 0.57 11.43
CA GLY A 321 19.09 2.01 11.45
C GLY A 321 20.20 2.92 11.98
N GLY A 322 21.47 2.57 11.72
CA GLY A 322 22.64 3.28 12.24
C GLY A 322 22.88 3.11 13.75
N ARG A 323 22.13 2.22 14.43
CA ARG A 323 22.27 1.96 15.89
C ARG A 323 23.03 0.67 16.18
N THR A 324 22.82 -0.36 15.39
CA THR A 324 23.55 -1.63 15.42
C THR A 324 23.80 -2.10 13.99
N THR A 325 24.77 -2.99 13.80
CA THR A 325 24.99 -3.66 12.51
C THR A 325 23.82 -4.58 12.21
N ALA A 326 23.17 -4.41 11.06
CA ALA A 326 22.15 -5.32 10.60
C ALA A 326 22.24 -5.54 9.09
N TRP A 327 22.08 -6.79 8.65
CA TRP A 327 22.11 -7.13 7.24
C TRP A 327 21.18 -8.30 6.90
N GLU A 328 20.73 -8.37 5.65
CA GLU A 328 19.92 -9.46 5.11
C GLU A 328 20.45 -9.95 3.76
N LEU A 329 20.61 -11.26 3.60
CA LEU A 329 21.15 -11.88 2.40
C LEU A 329 20.33 -13.11 2.00
N VAL A 330 19.87 -13.15 0.76
CA VAL A 330 19.46 -14.41 0.10
C VAL A 330 20.64 -14.98 -0.67
N LYS A 331 20.95 -16.27 -0.48
CA LYS A 331 22.05 -16.94 -1.16
C LYS A 331 21.61 -18.27 -1.75
N MET A 332 21.87 -18.46 -3.05
CA MET A 332 21.66 -19.74 -3.70
C MET A 332 22.69 -20.76 -3.19
N LYS A 333 22.21 -21.97 -2.90
CA LYS A 333 23.01 -23.13 -2.50
C LYS A 333 22.68 -24.34 -3.37
N ASP A 334 23.61 -25.29 -3.40
CA ASP A 334 23.33 -26.60 -3.98
C ASP A 334 22.36 -27.38 -3.08
N LEU A 335 21.50 -28.20 -3.69
CA LEU A 335 20.49 -29.00 -2.96
C LEU A 335 21.08 -29.93 -1.88
N SER A 336 22.35 -30.30 -2.00
CA SER A 336 23.09 -31.12 -1.04
C SER A 336 23.72 -30.33 0.11
N GLU A 337 23.84 -29.01 -0.02
CA GLU A 337 24.45 -28.13 1.00
C GLU A 337 23.42 -27.57 1.99
N ILE A 338 22.14 -27.77 1.73
CA ILE A 338 21.04 -27.17 2.51
C ILE A 338 20.09 -28.23 3.08
N GLU A 339 19.75 -28.03 4.35
CA GLU A 339 18.71 -28.78 5.06
C GLU A 339 17.41 -28.00 5.02
N ASP A 340 16.35 -28.63 4.51
CA ASP A 340 15.06 -27.97 4.37
C ASP A 340 14.40 -27.73 5.73
N HIS A 341 13.72 -26.59 5.88
CA HIS A 341 13.09 -26.12 7.13
C HIS A 341 14.05 -26.02 8.32
N LYS A 342 15.36 -25.86 8.07
CA LYS A 342 16.32 -25.60 9.14
C LYS A 342 16.31 -24.11 9.49
N ILE A 343 15.84 -23.81 10.69
CA ILE A 343 15.84 -22.46 11.26
C ILE A 343 16.75 -22.44 12.49
N GLU A 344 17.77 -21.59 12.46
CA GLU A 344 18.77 -21.48 13.52
C GLU A 344 18.90 -20.03 14.00
N VAL A 345 18.99 -19.85 15.33
CA VAL A 345 19.31 -18.56 15.96
C VAL A 345 20.70 -18.67 16.59
N ILE A 346 21.65 -17.87 16.11
CA ILE A 346 23.04 -17.85 16.59
C ILE A 346 23.27 -16.57 17.38
N GLY A 347 23.19 -16.67 18.71
CA GLY A 347 23.37 -15.56 19.63
C GLY A 347 22.17 -15.38 20.57
N PRO A 348 22.08 -14.24 21.28
CA PRO A 348 20.95 -13.91 22.14
C PRO A 348 19.62 -13.81 21.37
N ASP A 349 18.56 -14.48 21.85
CA ASP A 349 17.17 -14.28 21.37
C ASP A 349 16.50 -13.13 22.15
N LEU A 350 15.28 -12.74 21.75
CA LEU A 350 14.55 -11.59 22.31
C LEU A 350 14.32 -11.67 23.82
N ASP A 351 14.16 -12.88 24.37
CA ASP A 351 13.93 -13.09 25.81
C ASP A 351 15.19 -12.96 26.68
N THR A 352 16.35 -12.81 26.05
CA THR A 352 17.60 -12.48 26.75
C THR A 352 17.77 -10.98 26.97
N LEU A 353 16.95 -10.14 26.33
CA LEU A 353 16.96 -8.70 26.52
C LEU A 353 16.36 -8.32 27.89
N GLU A 354 16.71 -7.13 28.38
CA GLU A 354 16.09 -6.59 29.59
C GLU A 354 14.56 -6.47 29.42
N PRO A 355 13.76 -6.50 30.51
CA PRO A 355 12.29 -6.41 30.42
C PRO A 355 11.77 -5.17 29.68
N LYS A 356 12.55 -4.09 29.67
CA LYS A 356 12.23 -2.85 28.93
C LYS A 356 12.51 -2.94 27.42
N GLY A 357 13.09 -4.04 26.96
CA GLY A 357 13.62 -4.20 25.62
C GLY A 357 15.07 -3.72 25.48
N GLY A 358 15.59 -3.76 24.26
CA GLY A 358 16.97 -3.40 23.96
C GLY A 358 17.30 -3.36 22.47
N ARG A 359 18.59 -3.23 22.19
CA ARG A 359 19.15 -3.27 20.84
C ARG A 359 20.01 -4.50 20.67
N LEU A 360 20.01 -5.06 19.47
CA LEU A 360 20.84 -6.20 19.11
C LEU A 360 21.29 -6.08 17.64
N PRO A 361 22.49 -6.54 17.29
CA PRO A 361 22.87 -6.70 15.89
C PRO A 361 22.03 -7.85 15.28
N LEU A 362 21.83 -7.84 13.96
CA LEU A 362 21.02 -8.86 13.30
C LEU A 362 21.50 -9.16 11.88
N GLY A 363 21.98 -10.38 11.64
CA GLY A 363 22.18 -10.94 10.30
C GLY A 363 21.05 -11.90 9.96
N ILE A 364 20.36 -11.68 8.83
CA ILE A 364 19.35 -12.59 8.28
C ILE A 364 19.94 -13.27 7.05
N LEU A 365 20.34 -14.53 7.19
CA LEU A 365 20.81 -15.34 6.07
C LEU A 365 19.71 -16.31 5.66
N VAL A 366 19.20 -16.15 4.43
CA VAL A 366 18.24 -17.06 3.81
C VAL A 366 18.98 -17.82 2.71
N GLU A 367 19.21 -19.10 2.93
CA GLU A 367 19.77 -19.99 1.92
C GLU A 367 18.63 -20.69 1.20
N VAL A 368 18.70 -20.72 -0.13
CA VAL A 368 17.67 -21.31 -0.99
C VAL A 368 18.31 -22.24 -2.01
N ALA A 369 17.64 -23.36 -2.30
CA ALA A 369 18.06 -24.26 -3.37
C ALA A 369 16.84 -24.74 -4.14
N GLY A 370 16.98 -24.89 -5.46
CA GLY A 370 15.97 -25.53 -6.29
C GLY A 370 16.41 -25.64 -7.74
N LYS A 371 15.76 -26.53 -8.50
CA LYS A 371 16.15 -26.81 -9.90
C LYS A 371 16.04 -25.59 -10.81
N GLY A 372 15.09 -24.71 -10.53
CA GLY A 372 14.88 -23.47 -11.28
C GLY A 372 15.63 -22.26 -10.70
N MET A 373 16.31 -22.42 -9.55
CA MET A 373 16.98 -21.32 -8.88
C MET A 373 18.24 -20.91 -9.65
N GLN A 374 18.46 -19.59 -9.73
CA GLN A 374 19.64 -19.00 -10.34
C GLN A 374 20.15 -17.86 -9.44
N GLN A 375 21.45 -17.58 -9.54
CA GLN A 375 22.07 -16.46 -8.83
C GLN A 375 21.39 -15.11 -9.12
N ASP A 376 20.75 -14.96 -10.28
CA ASP A 376 20.03 -13.76 -10.73
C ASP A 376 18.73 -13.54 -9.95
N PHE A 377 18.16 -14.58 -9.34
CA PHE A 377 16.91 -14.51 -8.58
C PHE A 377 17.11 -14.20 -7.10
N GLU A 378 18.35 -14.30 -6.59
CA GLU A 378 18.64 -13.95 -5.19
C GLU A 378 18.18 -12.53 -4.80
N PRO A 379 18.53 -11.45 -5.53
CA PRO A 379 18.06 -10.11 -5.17
C PRO A 379 16.53 -9.93 -5.26
N VAL A 380 15.86 -10.68 -6.15
CA VAL A 380 14.39 -10.67 -6.25
C VAL A 380 13.76 -11.23 -4.98
N MET A 381 14.27 -12.36 -4.49
CA MET A 381 13.83 -12.97 -3.23
C MET A 381 14.22 -12.12 -2.02
N GLU A 382 15.44 -11.57 -2.00
CA GLU A 382 15.94 -10.72 -0.92
C GLU A 382 15.03 -9.52 -0.70
N ARG A 383 14.54 -8.91 -1.79
CA ARG A 383 13.57 -7.81 -1.69
C ARG A 383 12.28 -8.22 -1.00
N ARG A 384 11.88 -9.49 -1.04
CA ARG A 384 10.66 -9.97 -0.38
C ARG A 384 10.81 -10.10 1.13
N ILE A 385 12.02 -10.18 1.69
CA ILE A 385 12.24 -10.17 3.15
C ILE A 385 11.55 -8.95 3.78
N HIS A 386 11.63 -7.79 3.12
CA HIS A 386 10.91 -6.58 3.55
C HIS A 386 9.41 -6.78 3.67
N TYR A 387 8.76 -7.36 2.66
CA TYR A 387 7.32 -7.57 2.68
C TYR A 387 6.93 -8.65 3.69
N PHE A 388 7.65 -9.76 3.71
CA PHE A 388 7.37 -10.89 4.60
C PHE A 388 7.52 -10.49 6.07
N ALA A 389 8.54 -9.73 6.43
CA ALA A 389 8.71 -9.22 7.78
C ALA A 389 7.56 -8.26 8.18
N ASN A 390 7.21 -7.29 7.31
CA ASN A 390 6.16 -6.30 7.61
C ASN A 390 4.74 -6.89 7.61
N TYR A 391 4.50 -8.06 7.00
CA TYR A 391 3.20 -8.75 7.13
C TYR A 391 2.96 -9.31 8.54
N THR A 392 3.98 -9.35 9.39
CA THR A 392 3.88 -9.81 10.78
C THR A 392 3.45 -8.66 11.70
N GLU A 393 2.33 -8.83 12.40
CA GLU A 393 1.78 -7.81 13.30
C GLU A 393 2.81 -7.33 14.34
N GLY A 394 3.01 -6.00 14.40
CA GLY A 394 3.95 -5.35 15.29
C GLY A 394 5.44 -5.62 15.02
N VAL A 395 5.79 -6.09 13.82
CA VAL A 395 7.17 -6.10 13.28
C VAL A 395 7.27 -5.07 12.16
N MET A 396 8.26 -4.19 12.24
CA MET A 396 8.56 -3.19 11.21
C MET A 396 9.93 -3.49 10.61
N HIS A 397 10.02 -3.63 9.29
CA HIS A 397 11.27 -3.77 8.53
C HIS A 397 11.42 -2.64 7.52
N LEU A 398 12.57 -1.99 7.49
CA LEU A 398 12.95 -0.96 6.50
C LEU A 398 14.36 -1.21 6.00
N GLY A 399 14.74 -0.54 4.92
CA GLY A 399 16.05 -0.74 4.31
C GLY A 399 16.12 -2.07 3.54
N GLN A 400 17.34 -2.50 3.29
CA GLN A 400 17.71 -3.69 2.55
C GLN A 400 19.19 -4.00 2.75
N ARG A 401 19.67 -5.15 2.28
CA ARG A 401 21.11 -5.51 2.28
C ARG A 401 21.71 -5.24 3.67
N ASP A 402 22.79 -4.48 3.79
CA ASP A 402 23.48 -4.14 5.04
C ASP A 402 23.07 -2.80 5.68
N ILE A 403 21.94 -2.24 5.26
CA ILE A 403 21.30 -1.09 5.90
C ILE A 403 19.88 -1.42 6.39
N ALA A 404 19.58 -2.70 6.56
CA ALA A 404 18.31 -3.17 7.10
C ALA A 404 18.04 -2.54 8.48
N TRP A 405 16.79 -2.25 8.79
CA TRP A 405 16.36 -1.68 10.06
C TRP A 405 15.06 -2.34 10.50
N ILE A 406 15.13 -3.09 11.59
CA ILE A 406 14.02 -3.88 12.12
C ILE A 406 13.66 -3.39 13.53
N ARG A 407 12.35 -3.26 13.78
CA ARG A 407 11.79 -3.07 15.12
C ARG A 407 10.70 -4.09 15.41
N ILE A 408 10.64 -4.52 16.66
CA ILE A 408 9.61 -5.44 17.17
C ILE A 408 8.91 -4.76 18.35
N SER A 409 7.58 -4.77 18.36
CA SER A 409 6.77 -4.14 19.40
C SER A 409 6.74 -4.94 20.71
N LYS A 410 6.45 -4.25 21.83
CA LYS A 410 6.23 -4.87 23.15
C LYS A 410 5.08 -5.87 23.13
N SER A 411 3.95 -5.52 22.50
CA SER A 411 2.79 -6.43 22.38
C SER A 411 3.13 -7.71 21.60
N THR A 412 3.93 -7.60 20.55
CA THR A 412 4.38 -8.77 19.76
C THR A 412 5.27 -9.69 20.61
N TYR A 413 6.20 -9.13 21.37
CA TYR A 413 7.02 -9.91 22.31
C TYR A 413 6.19 -10.56 23.42
N GLU A 414 5.26 -9.82 24.04
CA GLU A 414 4.35 -10.30 25.09
C GLU A 414 3.44 -11.44 24.62
N ALA A 415 3.05 -11.45 23.33
CA ALA A 415 2.32 -12.55 22.72
C ALA A 415 3.16 -13.84 22.57
N GLY A 416 4.48 -13.79 22.82
CA GLY A 416 5.39 -14.93 22.74
C GLY A 416 6.28 -14.93 21.50
N PHE A 417 6.32 -13.84 20.73
CA PHE A 417 7.18 -13.75 19.55
C PHE A 417 8.67 -13.84 19.91
N ARG A 418 9.48 -14.38 19.00
CA ARG A 418 10.90 -14.76 19.14
C ARG A 418 11.53 -14.68 17.76
N LEU A 419 12.86 -14.57 17.67
CA LEU A 419 13.54 -14.44 16.38
C LEU A 419 13.24 -15.61 15.45
N LYS A 420 13.18 -16.85 15.96
CA LYS A 420 12.84 -18.03 15.16
C LYS A 420 11.57 -17.86 14.31
N HIS A 421 10.59 -17.08 14.76
CA HIS A 421 9.34 -16.85 14.04
C HIS A 421 9.53 -15.99 12.79
N ILE A 422 10.56 -15.11 12.75
CA ILE A 422 10.98 -14.46 11.49
C ILE A 422 11.47 -15.54 10.51
N GLY A 423 12.22 -16.53 11.00
CA GLY A 423 12.66 -17.67 10.19
C GLY A 423 11.50 -18.50 9.65
N GLU A 424 10.49 -18.79 10.47
CA GLU A 424 9.27 -19.51 10.05
C GLU A 424 8.52 -18.76 8.94
N VAL A 425 8.39 -17.43 9.11
CA VAL A 425 7.77 -16.56 8.10
C VAL A 425 8.55 -16.61 6.79
N LEU A 426 9.87 -16.41 6.84
CA LEU A 426 10.71 -16.41 5.63
C LEU A 426 10.71 -17.77 4.93
N TYR A 427 10.83 -18.87 5.68
CA TYR A 427 10.72 -20.23 5.15
C TYR A 427 9.40 -20.44 4.39
N ALA A 428 8.28 -20.21 5.08
CA ALA A 428 6.96 -20.48 4.53
C ALA A 428 6.65 -19.60 3.31
N LYS A 429 7.04 -18.32 3.37
CA LYS A 429 6.74 -17.35 2.30
C LYS A 429 7.63 -17.48 1.08
N MET A 430 8.90 -17.85 1.25
CA MET A 430 9.77 -18.15 0.11
C MET A 430 9.24 -19.34 -0.69
N LEU A 431 8.77 -20.40 -0.03
CA LEU A 431 8.18 -21.55 -0.70
C LEU A 431 6.80 -21.24 -1.32
N ASP A 432 5.94 -20.48 -0.64
CA ASP A 432 4.64 -20.10 -1.17
C ASP A 432 4.75 -19.21 -2.41
N GLU A 433 5.64 -18.23 -2.40
CA GLU A 433 5.78 -17.28 -3.52
C GLU A 433 6.66 -17.82 -4.65
N PHE A 434 7.68 -18.62 -4.34
CA PHE A 434 8.70 -19.07 -5.30
C PHE A 434 8.80 -20.59 -5.44
N GLY A 435 7.81 -21.36 -5.00
CA GLY A 435 7.83 -22.83 -5.03
C GLY A 435 7.93 -23.47 -6.43
N SER A 436 7.84 -22.69 -7.51
CA SER A 436 8.15 -23.16 -8.86
C SER A 436 9.65 -23.23 -9.17
N ILE A 437 10.48 -22.51 -8.39
CA ILE A 437 11.93 -22.41 -8.57
C ILE A 437 12.75 -22.78 -7.33
N VAL A 438 12.18 -22.63 -6.12
CA VAL A 438 12.78 -22.99 -4.83
C VAL A 438 12.17 -24.31 -4.34
N ASP A 439 13.05 -25.28 -4.06
CA ASP A 439 12.69 -26.59 -3.52
C ASP A 439 12.97 -26.70 -2.01
N LYS A 440 14.01 -26.00 -1.50
CA LYS A 440 14.42 -26.02 -0.09
C LYS A 440 14.79 -24.64 0.42
N VAL A 441 14.49 -24.36 1.69
CA VAL A 441 14.85 -23.10 2.36
C VAL A 441 15.41 -23.36 3.75
N GLN A 442 16.51 -22.67 4.08
CA GLN A 442 17.17 -22.66 5.38
C GLN A 442 17.34 -21.21 5.81
N VAL A 443 17.06 -20.91 7.07
CA VAL A 443 17.18 -19.54 7.61
C VAL A 443 18.07 -19.55 8.84
N THR A 444 19.08 -18.68 8.84
CA THR A 444 19.95 -18.45 9.99
C THR A 444 19.83 -16.99 10.42
N LEU A 445 19.41 -16.79 11.66
CA LEU A 445 19.28 -15.49 12.30
C LEU A 445 20.43 -15.31 13.29
N ILE A 446 21.27 -14.29 13.08
CA ILE A 446 22.53 -14.13 13.80
C ILE A 446 22.44 -12.87 14.63
N THR A 447 22.59 -12.99 15.94
CA THR A 447 22.57 -11.86 16.90
C THR A 447 23.81 -11.79 17.76
N ASP A 448 24.70 -12.78 17.64
CA ASP A 448 26.06 -12.73 18.15
C ASP A 448 26.82 -11.62 17.42
N LYS A 449 27.27 -10.60 18.16
CA LYS A 449 27.88 -9.40 17.58
C LYS A 449 29.10 -9.69 16.71
N GLU A 450 30.01 -10.54 17.19
CA GLU A 450 31.24 -10.86 16.47
C GLU A 450 30.93 -11.62 15.18
N LYS A 451 29.95 -12.54 15.22
CA LYS A 451 29.51 -13.28 14.02
C LYS A 451 28.77 -12.40 13.03
N VAL A 452 27.91 -11.47 13.47
CA VAL A 452 27.22 -10.54 12.57
C VAL A 452 28.23 -9.70 11.79
N GLU A 453 29.22 -9.12 12.48
CA GLU A 453 30.26 -8.29 11.85
C GLU A 453 31.15 -9.12 10.92
N LYS A 454 31.60 -10.30 11.37
CA LYS A 454 32.43 -11.19 10.56
C LYS A 454 31.73 -11.65 9.28
N LEU A 455 30.48 -12.11 9.39
CA LEU A 455 29.74 -12.61 8.23
C LEU A 455 29.28 -11.49 7.29
N LEU A 456 29.08 -10.27 7.80
CA LEU A 456 28.86 -9.11 6.94
C LEU A 456 30.01 -8.95 5.93
N ASP A 457 31.25 -9.02 6.42
CA ASP A 457 32.44 -8.84 5.59
C ASP A 457 32.80 -10.08 4.76
N GLU A 458 32.62 -11.30 5.31
CA GLU A 458 33.02 -12.53 4.62
C GLU A 458 32.01 -13.03 3.57
N ILE A 459 30.71 -12.77 3.75
CA ILE A 459 29.66 -13.34 2.87
C ILE A 459 28.74 -12.30 2.25
N ALA A 460 28.28 -11.30 3.02
CA ALA A 460 27.21 -10.42 2.56
C ALA A 460 27.73 -9.33 1.62
N ARG A 461 28.69 -8.52 2.06
CA ARG A 461 29.32 -7.46 1.24
C ARG A 461 29.92 -7.98 -0.07
N PRO A 462 30.72 -9.06 -0.10
CA PRO A 462 31.23 -9.61 -1.35
C PRO A 462 30.13 -10.00 -2.32
N ARG A 463 28.99 -10.48 -1.82
CA ARG A 463 27.86 -10.84 -2.67
C ARG A 463 27.14 -9.60 -3.21
N TYR A 464 26.96 -8.57 -2.41
CA TYR A 464 26.39 -7.30 -2.87
C TYR A 464 27.27 -6.64 -3.93
N GLU A 465 28.59 -6.61 -3.72
CA GLU A 465 29.56 -6.08 -4.68
C GLU A 465 29.54 -6.84 -6.01
N ALA A 466 29.46 -8.18 -5.97
CA ALA A 466 29.35 -8.99 -7.18
C ALA A 466 28.06 -8.72 -7.96
N ARG A 467 26.94 -8.47 -7.27
CA ARG A 467 25.66 -8.08 -7.90
C ARG A 467 25.77 -6.70 -8.55
N ASP A 468 26.34 -5.73 -7.85
CA ASP A 468 26.54 -4.37 -8.35
C ASP A 468 27.49 -4.34 -9.56
N ALA A 469 28.57 -5.14 -9.55
CA ALA A 469 29.53 -5.23 -10.66
C ALA A 469 28.89 -5.74 -11.95
N ARG A 470 27.89 -6.63 -11.87
CA ARG A 470 27.17 -7.14 -13.04
C ARG A 470 26.32 -6.05 -13.72
N LEU A 471 25.81 -5.08 -12.95
CA LEU A 471 25.05 -3.96 -13.50
C LEU A 471 25.94 -2.93 -14.21
N ALA A 472 27.20 -2.80 -13.81
CA ALA A 472 28.12 -1.78 -14.33
C ALA A 472 28.38 -1.86 -15.85
N GLY A 473 28.13 -3.01 -16.48
CA GLY A 473 28.26 -3.20 -17.93
C GLY A 473 27.03 -2.82 -18.77
N LEU A 474 25.89 -2.51 -18.14
CA LEU A 474 24.66 -2.13 -18.81
C LEU A 474 24.43 -0.62 -18.71
N THR A 475 24.18 0.03 -19.84
CA THR A 475 23.80 1.46 -19.91
C THR A 475 22.37 1.62 -20.39
N ASP A 476 21.78 2.79 -20.15
CA ASP A 476 20.42 3.10 -20.60
C ASP A 476 20.29 3.11 -22.13
N GLU A 477 21.38 3.39 -22.85
CA GLU A 477 21.46 3.29 -24.32
C GLU A 477 21.58 1.84 -24.80
N SER A 478 22.21 0.96 -24.02
CA SER A 478 22.45 -0.43 -24.41
C SER A 478 21.20 -1.32 -24.39
N VAL A 479 20.11 -0.83 -23.78
CA VAL A 479 18.84 -1.55 -23.65
C VAL A 479 17.72 -0.85 -24.44
N ASP A 480 16.79 -1.66 -24.95
CA ASP A 480 15.57 -1.20 -25.64
C ASP A 480 14.34 -1.15 -24.72
N THR A 481 14.47 -1.64 -23.48
CA THR A 481 13.36 -1.86 -22.55
C THR A 481 13.75 -1.37 -21.16
N PHE A 482 12.91 -0.53 -20.56
CA PHE A 482 12.93 -0.21 -19.14
C PHE A 482 11.85 -0.99 -18.39
N TYR A 483 11.79 -0.87 -17.07
CA TYR A 483 10.75 -1.51 -16.27
C TYR A 483 10.07 -0.50 -15.34
N SER A 484 8.75 -0.59 -15.22
CA SER A 484 8.05 0.01 -14.08
C SER A 484 8.18 -0.88 -12.87
N CYS A 485 7.99 -0.31 -11.67
CA CYS A 485 7.77 -1.05 -10.45
C CYS A 485 6.66 -0.38 -9.62
N LEU A 486 5.64 -1.17 -9.26
CA LEU A 486 4.42 -0.72 -8.56
C LEU A 486 4.35 -1.21 -7.11
N LEU A 487 5.41 -1.85 -6.63
CA LEU A 487 5.49 -2.48 -5.31
C LEU A 487 5.14 -1.55 -4.15
N CYS A 488 5.41 -0.25 -4.26
CA CYS A 488 5.13 0.74 -3.21
C CYS A 488 3.76 1.42 -3.33
N GLN A 489 2.92 1.02 -4.30
CA GLN A 489 1.56 1.55 -4.40
C GLN A 489 0.66 1.11 -3.22
N SER A 490 1.10 0.15 -2.40
CA SER A 490 0.46 -0.20 -1.13
C SER A 490 0.31 1.00 -0.19
N PHE A 491 1.25 1.95 -0.23
CA PHE A 491 1.22 3.17 0.60
C PHE A 491 1.42 4.49 -0.18
N ALA A 492 1.80 4.43 -1.46
CA ALA A 492 1.90 5.59 -2.36
C ALA A 492 1.17 5.31 -3.69
N PRO A 493 -0.17 5.37 -3.73
CA PRO A 493 -0.97 4.81 -4.84
C PRO A 493 -0.69 5.41 -6.22
N ALA A 494 -0.31 6.69 -6.29
CA ALA A 494 0.02 7.37 -7.55
C ALA A 494 1.48 7.15 -8.00
N HIS A 495 2.32 6.53 -7.16
CA HIS A 495 3.73 6.39 -7.44
C HIS A 495 4.01 5.27 -8.46
N VAL A 496 4.91 5.54 -9.40
CA VAL A 496 5.45 4.57 -10.35
C VAL A 496 6.96 4.77 -10.40
N CYS A 497 7.73 3.76 -9.98
CA CYS A 497 9.17 3.77 -10.19
C CYS A 497 9.47 3.36 -11.63
N ILE A 498 10.31 4.13 -12.33
CA ILE A 498 10.92 3.73 -13.59
C ILE A 498 12.35 3.29 -13.29
N VAL A 499 12.64 2.02 -13.56
CA VAL A 499 13.92 1.37 -13.28
C VAL A 499 14.66 1.16 -14.61
N THR A 500 15.84 1.75 -14.70
CA THR A 500 16.76 1.64 -15.85
C THR A 500 18.11 1.06 -15.37
N PRO A 501 18.99 0.59 -16.28
CA PRO A 501 20.32 0.15 -15.90
C PRO A 501 21.09 1.17 -15.06
N GLU A 502 20.99 2.46 -15.40
CA GLU A 502 21.73 3.54 -14.74
C GLU A 502 20.88 4.34 -13.74
N ARG A 503 19.58 4.05 -13.61
CA ARG A 503 18.68 4.59 -12.58
C ARG A 503 17.97 3.45 -11.86
N LEU A 504 18.59 2.98 -10.78
CA LEU A 504 18.00 1.98 -9.90
C LEU A 504 16.70 2.50 -9.26
N GLY A 505 15.81 1.60 -8.87
CA GLY A 505 14.65 1.94 -8.05
C GLY A 505 15.09 2.67 -6.79
N LEU A 506 14.36 3.72 -6.41
CA LEU A 506 14.77 4.63 -5.33
C LEU A 506 14.99 3.95 -3.98
N CYS A 507 14.44 2.75 -3.78
CA CYS A 507 14.71 1.94 -2.59
C CYS A 507 16.16 1.48 -2.51
N GLY A 508 16.84 1.28 -3.65
CA GLY A 508 18.19 0.73 -3.81
C GLY A 508 18.26 -0.80 -3.97
N ALA A 509 17.17 -1.55 -3.75
CA ALA A 509 17.13 -3.02 -3.89
C ALA A 509 16.48 -3.53 -5.18
N VAL A 510 15.96 -2.64 -6.03
CA VAL A 510 15.41 -3.04 -7.32
C VAL A 510 16.25 -2.41 -8.42
N SER A 511 17.18 -3.20 -8.96
CA SER A 511 17.89 -2.86 -10.19
C SER A 511 17.09 -3.23 -11.44
N TRP A 512 17.58 -2.85 -12.61
CA TRP A 512 16.97 -3.22 -13.88
C TRP A 512 16.92 -4.74 -14.10
N LEU A 513 18.00 -5.45 -13.72
CA LEU A 513 18.04 -6.92 -13.78
C LEU A 513 17.02 -7.55 -12.83
N ASP A 514 16.85 -6.98 -11.64
CA ASP A 514 15.88 -7.49 -10.65
C ASP A 514 14.45 -7.27 -11.14
N ALA A 515 14.15 -6.12 -11.75
CA ALA A 515 12.85 -5.83 -12.33
C ALA A 515 12.52 -6.77 -13.50
N LYS A 516 13.52 -7.06 -14.35
CA LYS A 516 13.42 -8.05 -15.42
C LYS A 516 13.13 -9.45 -14.87
N ALA A 517 13.94 -9.91 -13.91
CA ALA A 517 13.77 -11.22 -13.29
C ALA A 517 12.40 -11.33 -12.57
N THR A 518 11.95 -10.26 -11.90
CA THR A 518 10.62 -10.21 -11.27
C THR A 518 9.50 -10.43 -12.28
N LYS A 519 9.61 -9.82 -13.47
CA LYS A 519 8.64 -10.02 -14.56
C LYS A 519 8.67 -11.44 -15.12
N GLU A 520 9.87 -12.04 -15.23
CA GLU A 520 10.04 -13.43 -15.68
C GLU A 520 9.41 -14.43 -14.69
N LEU A 521 9.57 -14.20 -13.39
CA LEU A 521 9.00 -15.05 -12.33
C LEU A 521 7.49 -14.86 -12.20
N ASN A 522 7.00 -13.63 -12.33
CA ASN A 522 5.58 -13.32 -12.22
C ASN A 522 5.14 -12.38 -13.35
N PRO A 523 4.56 -12.91 -14.45
CA PRO A 523 4.08 -12.10 -15.57
C PRO A 523 3.04 -11.05 -15.19
N THR A 524 2.24 -11.30 -14.15
CA THR A 524 1.23 -10.38 -13.61
C THR A 524 1.75 -9.59 -12.40
N GLY A 525 3.04 -9.65 -12.14
CA GLY A 525 3.68 -9.03 -10.99
C GLY A 525 3.81 -7.51 -11.08
N PRO A 526 4.43 -6.89 -10.07
CA PRO A 526 4.52 -5.44 -9.94
C PRO A 526 5.51 -4.79 -10.90
N CYS A 527 6.41 -5.56 -11.51
CA CYS A 527 7.36 -5.06 -12.50
C CYS A 527 6.86 -5.34 -13.91
N GLN A 528 6.70 -4.29 -14.73
CA GLN A 528 6.20 -4.44 -16.10
C GLN A 528 7.15 -3.80 -17.11
N PRO A 529 7.36 -4.42 -18.28
CA PRO A 529 8.28 -3.89 -19.28
C PRO A 529 7.70 -2.64 -19.95
N ILE A 530 8.54 -1.65 -20.16
CA ILE A 530 8.28 -0.43 -20.93
C ILE A 530 9.29 -0.43 -22.08
N VAL A 531 8.84 -0.88 -23.25
CA VAL A 531 9.65 -0.79 -24.48
C VAL A 531 9.86 0.70 -24.79
N LYS A 532 11.10 1.10 -25.05
CA LYS A 532 11.44 2.49 -25.39
C LYS A 532 10.76 2.85 -26.71
N GLY A 533 9.89 3.86 -26.65
CA GLY A 533 9.22 4.42 -27.82
C GLY A 533 9.99 5.61 -28.38
N GLU A 534 9.26 6.56 -28.98
CA GLU A 534 9.81 7.84 -29.41
C GLU A 534 10.43 8.58 -28.23
N CYS A 535 11.67 9.02 -28.40
CA CYS A 535 12.39 9.84 -27.43
C CYS A 535 12.16 11.31 -27.79
N ASN A 536 11.54 12.05 -26.86
CA ASN A 536 11.24 13.46 -27.05
C ASN A 536 12.42 14.34 -26.68
N ASP A 537 13.18 13.93 -25.67
CA ASP A 537 14.36 14.64 -25.15
C ASP A 537 15.28 13.62 -24.46
N ASP A 538 16.42 13.29 -25.06
CA ASP A 538 17.37 12.31 -24.56
C ASP A 538 18.23 12.86 -23.40
N VAL A 539 18.35 14.18 -23.28
CA VAL A 539 19.05 14.86 -22.19
C VAL A 539 18.22 14.80 -20.91
N LYS A 540 16.95 15.18 -20.96
CA LYS A 540 16.02 15.09 -19.82
C LYS A 540 15.56 13.67 -19.55
N GLY A 541 15.68 12.79 -20.53
CA GLY A 541 15.17 11.44 -20.46
C GLY A 541 13.64 11.45 -20.52
N SER A 542 13.08 12.05 -21.57
CA SER A 542 11.66 12.11 -21.86
C SER A 542 11.32 11.15 -23.00
N TRP A 543 10.40 10.21 -22.72
CA TRP A 543 9.93 9.24 -23.71
C TRP A 543 8.41 9.13 -23.66
N ASP A 544 7.79 9.04 -24.84
CA ASP A 544 6.35 8.85 -24.95
C ASP A 544 5.87 7.56 -24.30
N SER A 545 6.67 6.48 -24.41
CA SER A 545 6.33 5.20 -23.79
C SER A 545 6.36 5.26 -22.26
N ILE A 546 7.28 6.04 -21.66
CA ILE A 546 7.31 6.26 -20.21
C ILE A 546 6.11 7.10 -19.78
N ASN A 547 5.82 8.20 -20.47
CA ASN A 547 4.68 9.07 -20.16
C ASN A 547 3.36 8.30 -20.20
N LYS A 548 3.16 7.48 -21.25
CA LYS A 548 2.00 6.59 -21.36
C LYS A 548 1.92 5.59 -20.21
N ALA A 549 3.02 4.87 -19.94
CA ALA A 549 3.06 3.87 -18.88
C ALA A 549 2.78 4.50 -17.51
N VAL A 550 3.40 5.64 -17.19
CA VAL A 550 3.17 6.34 -15.91
C VAL A 550 1.74 6.85 -15.82
N SER A 551 1.16 7.40 -16.90
CA SER A 551 -0.23 7.87 -16.90
C SER A 551 -1.22 6.73 -16.62
N GLU A 552 -1.03 5.57 -17.25
CA GLU A 552 -1.88 4.40 -17.02
C GLU A 552 -1.69 3.83 -15.60
N LEU A 553 -0.43 3.63 -15.18
CA LEU A 553 -0.08 2.95 -13.92
C LEU A 553 -0.25 3.83 -12.68
N SER A 554 -0.23 5.16 -12.82
CA SER A 554 -0.57 6.12 -11.75
C SER A 554 -2.05 6.49 -11.71
N HIS A 555 -2.89 5.84 -12.53
CA HIS A 555 -4.31 6.13 -12.67
C HIS A 555 -4.61 7.59 -13.09
N GLY A 556 -3.74 8.15 -13.93
CA GLY A 556 -3.84 9.50 -14.47
C GLY A 556 -3.30 10.59 -13.55
N ALA A 557 -2.77 10.25 -12.37
CA ALA A 557 -2.25 11.24 -11.41
C ALA A 557 -0.95 11.90 -11.89
N THR A 558 -0.09 11.16 -12.60
CA THR A 558 1.13 11.68 -13.23
C THR A 558 1.05 11.43 -14.74
N THR A 559 1.19 12.47 -15.56
CA THR A 559 1.04 12.35 -17.02
C THR A 559 2.36 12.46 -17.78
N ARG A 560 3.38 13.07 -17.17
CA ARG A 560 4.70 13.28 -17.75
C ARG A 560 5.78 13.02 -16.72
N VAL A 561 6.87 12.39 -17.14
CA VAL A 561 8.06 12.15 -16.31
C VAL A 561 9.31 12.33 -17.13
N ASN A 562 10.27 13.09 -16.59
CA ASN A 562 11.64 13.15 -17.06
C ASN A 562 12.54 12.40 -16.07
N ILE A 563 13.30 11.40 -16.53
CA ILE A 563 14.08 10.53 -15.64
C ILE A 563 15.53 10.98 -15.45
N TYR A 564 15.96 12.11 -15.98
CA TYR A 564 17.33 12.63 -15.80
C TYR A 564 17.40 14.08 -15.25
N THR A 565 16.27 14.68 -14.87
CA THR A 565 16.19 15.99 -14.22
C THR A 565 15.32 15.93 -12.95
N ILE A 566 15.58 16.82 -12.00
CA ILE A 566 14.70 17.09 -10.86
C ILE A 566 13.86 18.36 -11.03
N MET A 567 14.15 19.18 -12.03
CA MET A 567 13.59 20.52 -12.17
C MET A 567 12.27 20.55 -12.94
N GLU A 568 12.10 19.67 -13.94
CA GLU A 568 10.90 19.61 -14.77
C GLU A 568 10.33 18.20 -14.77
N ASP A 569 9.05 18.07 -14.39
CA ASP A 569 8.31 16.80 -14.35
C ASP A 569 9.12 15.64 -13.73
N PRO A 570 9.70 15.77 -12.52
CA PRO A 570 10.51 14.71 -11.94
C PRO A 570 9.67 13.45 -11.69
N MET A 571 10.33 12.29 -11.72
CA MET A 571 9.71 11.05 -11.24
C MET A 571 9.31 11.21 -9.77
N THR A 572 8.08 10.80 -9.43
CA THR A 572 7.57 10.87 -8.06
C THR A 572 8.36 9.96 -7.12
N SER A 573 8.26 10.19 -5.81
CA SER A 573 8.87 9.33 -4.79
C SER A 573 7.83 8.72 -3.86
N CYS A 574 8.00 7.46 -3.46
CA CYS A 574 7.08 6.83 -2.49
C CYS A 574 7.43 7.21 -1.03
N GLY A 575 8.50 6.64 -0.48
CA GLY A 575 8.88 6.85 0.93
C GLY A 575 9.99 5.94 1.45
N CYS A 576 10.38 4.92 0.67
CA CYS A 576 11.43 3.97 1.01
C CYS A 576 12.84 4.36 0.50
N PHE A 577 13.01 5.58 0.00
CA PHE A 577 14.30 6.08 -0.51
C PHE A 577 15.41 6.04 0.55
N GLU A 578 16.63 5.71 0.15
CA GLU A 578 17.79 5.72 1.07
C GLU A 578 18.31 7.15 1.29
N CYS A 579 18.20 7.99 0.26
CA CYS A 579 18.64 9.37 0.24
C CYS A 579 17.57 10.28 -0.38
N ILE A 580 17.63 11.57 -0.03
CA ILE A 580 16.87 12.63 -0.67
C ILE A 580 17.87 13.64 -1.23
N CYS A 581 17.68 14.02 -2.49
CA CYS A 581 18.33 15.13 -3.16
C CYS A 581 17.38 16.33 -3.14
N GLY A 582 17.89 17.50 -2.78
CA GLY A 582 17.13 18.76 -2.74
C GLY A 582 17.94 19.93 -3.29
N ILE A 583 17.31 20.80 -4.08
CA ILE A 583 17.94 22.00 -4.64
C ILE A 583 18.34 22.99 -3.54
N MET A 584 19.55 23.53 -3.65
CA MET A 584 20.08 24.65 -2.87
C MET A 584 20.42 25.81 -3.82
N PRO A 585 19.47 26.72 -4.08
CA PRO A 585 19.64 27.81 -5.04
C PRO A 585 20.86 28.69 -4.77
N GLU A 586 21.15 28.96 -3.50
CA GLU A 586 22.27 29.81 -3.04
C GLU A 586 23.63 29.29 -3.49
N ALA A 587 23.75 27.96 -3.66
CA ALA A 587 24.96 27.28 -4.09
C ALA A 587 24.93 26.85 -5.58
N ASN A 588 23.86 27.19 -6.31
CA ASN A 588 23.61 26.73 -7.68
C ASN A 588 23.77 25.20 -7.83
N GLY A 589 23.32 24.45 -6.83
CA GLY A 589 23.57 23.02 -6.70
C GLY A 589 22.50 22.30 -5.89
N VAL A 590 22.82 21.09 -5.45
CA VAL A 590 21.94 20.22 -4.67
C VAL A 590 22.64 19.69 -3.43
N ILE A 591 21.86 19.47 -2.38
CA ILE A 591 22.28 18.71 -1.19
C ILE A 591 21.74 17.30 -1.28
N ILE A 592 22.42 16.34 -0.64
CA ILE A 592 21.93 14.97 -0.49
C ILE A 592 21.96 14.59 0.99
N ALA A 593 20.85 14.13 1.55
CA ALA A 593 20.77 13.61 2.91
C ALA A 593 20.33 12.14 2.91
N ASN A 594 21.03 11.28 3.64
CA ASN A 594 20.63 9.88 3.85
C ASN A 594 19.75 9.71 5.10
N ARG A 595 18.99 8.61 5.12
CA ARG A 595 17.98 8.30 6.14
C ARG A 595 18.51 8.25 7.57
N GLU A 596 19.75 7.83 7.76
CA GLU A 596 20.40 7.64 9.06
C GLU A 596 20.89 8.98 9.65
N TYR A 597 21.11 9.99 8.80
CA TYR A 597 21.50 11.32 9.23
C TYR A 597 20.33 12.06 9.88
N ALA A 598 20.43 12.28 11.20
CA ALA A 598 19.40 12.93 12.00
C ALA A 598 19.61 14.45 12.17
N GLY A 599 20.68 15.00 11.62
CA GLY A 599 21.02 16.42 11.75
C GLY A 599 20.24 17.32 10.80
N MET A 600 20.48 18.63 10.95
CA MET A 600 19.92 19.65 10.07
C MET A 600 20.70 19.69 8.74
N THR A 601 20.02 19.92 7.63
CA THR A 601 20.67 20.18 6.34
C THR A 601 20.74 21.67 6.04
N PRO A 602 21.54 22.11 5.05
CA PRO A 602 21.53 23.51 4.59
C PRO A 602 20.17 24.03 4.14
N LEU A 603 19.19 23.16 3.88
CA LEU A 603 17.83 23.57 3.51
C LEU A 603 16.94 23.91 4.73
N GLY A 604 17.50 23.93 5.94
CA GLY A 604 16.73 24.16 7.16
C GLY A 604 15.74 23.04 7.49
N MET A 605 15.92 21.87 6.89
CA MET A 605 15.13 20.66 7.12
C MET A 605 16.01 19.47 7.50
N THR A 606 15.52 18.64 8.40
CA THR A 606 16.04 17.28 8.67
C THR A 606 15.62 16.30 7.57
N PHE A 607 16.19 15.09 7.53
CA PHE A 607 15.76 14.05 6.59
C PHE A 607 14.26 13.73 6.71
N GLY A 608 13.72 13.71 7.93
CA GLY A 608 12.30 13.41 8.16
C GLY A 608 11.37 14.47 7.55
N GLU A 609 11.76 15.74 7.64
CA GLU A 609 11.03 16.86 7.03
C GLU A 609 11.15 16.84 5.50
N LEU A 610 12.36 16.62 4.97
CA LEU A 610 12.57 16.42 3.53
C LEU A 610 11.75 15.25 2.98
N ALA A 611 11.67 14.15 3.72
CA ALA A 611 10.89 12.97 3.33
C ALA A 611 9.40 13.29 3.23
N SER A 612 8.89 14.16 4.12
CA SER A 612 7.50 14.60 4.11
C SER A 612 7.16 15.49 2.91
N THR A 613 8.14 16.27 2.43
CA THR A 613 8.01 17.13 1.25
C THR A 613 8.11 16.33 -0.06
N THR A 614 8.89 15.24 -0.08
CA THR A 614 9.25 14.52 -1.31
C THR A 614 8.41 13.27 -1.57
N GLY A 615 7.93 12.59 -0.51
CA GLY A 615 7.22 11.31 -0.60
C GLY A 615 5.75 11.40 -1.02
N GLY A 616 5.08 10.24 -1.03
CA GLY A 616 3.62 10.14 -1.25
C GLY A 616 3.17 10.01 -2.71
N GLY A 617 4.10 9.92 -3.66
CA GLY A 617 3.76 9.79 -5.08
C GLY A 617 3.36 11.11 -5.75
N VAL A 618 3.91 12.23 -5.26
CA VAL A 618 3.69 13.58 -5.80
C VAL A 618 4.90 14.01 -6.64
N GLN A 619 4.69 14.81 -7.68
CA GLN A 619 5.80 15.44 -8.43
C GLN A 619 6.24 16.70 -7.70
N THR A 620 7.51 16.73 -7.31
CA THR A 620 8.10 17.78 -6.47
C THR A 620 9.33 18.38 -7.15
N PRO A 621 9.16 19.33 -8.08
CA PRO A 621 10.29 20.00 -8.72
C PRO A 621 11.33 20.50 -7.71
N GLY A 622 12.59 20.19 -7.94
CA GLY A 622 13.71 20.51 -7.05
C GLY A 622 13.99 19.47 -5.95
N PHE A 623 13.16 18.43 -5.80
CA PHE A 623 13.34 17.38 -4.80
C PHE A 623 13.15 15.98 -5.40
N MET A 624 14.00 15.02 -5.04
CA MET A 624 13.81 13.62 -5.41
C MET A 624 14.33 12.65 -4.34
N GLY A 625 13.61 11.56 -4.11
CA GLY A 625 14.12 10.40 -3.40
C GLY A 625 14.89 9.46 -4.32
N HIS A 626 16.02 8.92 -3.86
CA HIS A 626 16.83 7.96 -4.62
C HIS A 626 17.61 6.99 -3.72
N GLY A 627 18.13 5.92 -4.34
CA GLY A 627 19.08 5.01 -3.69
C GLY A 627 20.50 5.59 -3.68
N ARG A 628 21.35 5.12 -2.78
CA ARG A 628 22.75 5.57 -2.61
C ARG A 628 23.57 5.35 -3.87
N GLN A 629 23.41 4.21 -4.54
CA GLN A 629 24.17 3.87 -5.75
C GLN A 629 23.88 4.81 -6.92
N PHE A 630 22.68 5.42 -6.96
CA PHE A 630 22.31 6.34 -8.02
C PHE A 630 23.16 7.62 -8.02
N ILE A 631 23.70 8.05 -6.87
CA ILE A 631 24.54 9.27 -6.76
C ILE A 631 25.72 9.24 -7.72
N THR A 632 26.32 8.07 -7.89
CA THR A 632 27.51 7.87 -8.74
C THR A 632 27.18 7.42 -10.16
N SER A 633 25.90 7.38 -10.53
CA SER A 633 25.46 7.04 -11.89
C SER A 633 25.90 8.11 -12.90
N LYS A 634 26.13 7.69 -14.15
CA LYS A 634 26.33 8.63 -15.27
C LYS A 634 25.06 9.39 -15.63
N LYS A 635 23.90 8.86 -15.27
CA LYS A 635 22.57 9.46 -15.50
C LYS A 635 22.02 10.23 -14.29
N PHE A 636 22.75 10.28 -13.18
CA PHE A 636 22.39 11.12 -12.03
C PHE A 636 22.34 12.58 -12.46
N LEU A 637 21.18 13.24 -12.34
CA LEU A 637 20.97 14.65 -12.68
C LEU A 637 21.56 15.07 -14.04
N TYR A 638 21.56 14.17 -15.03
CA TYR A 638 22.32 14.37 -16.27
C TYR A 638 21.92 15.66 -17.00
N ALA A 639 20.63 15.99 -17.02
CA ALA A 639 20.15 17.25 -17.60
C ALA A 639 20.48 18.50 -16.76
N ASP A 640 20.70 18.33 -15.46
CA ASP A 640 20.89 19.44 -14.52
C ASP A 640 22.39 19.73 -14.26
N GLY A 641 23.30 18.98 -14.86
CA GLY A 641 24.76 19.13 -14.67
C GLY A 641 25.43 18.02 -13.85
N GLY A 642 24.65 17.01 -13.44
CA GLY A 642 25.13 15.76 -12.87
C GLY A 642 25.80 15.87 -11.51
N LEU A 643 26.78 15.00 -11.28
CA LEU A 643 27.49 14.90 -10.00
C LEU A 643 28.15 16.24 -9.59
N ALA A 644 28.54 17.08 -10.55
CA ALA A 644 29.15 18.38 -10.28
C ALA A 644 28.24 19.37 -9.52
N ARG A 645 26.92 19.10 -9.47
CA ARG A 645 25.94 19.88 -8.70
C ARG A 645 25.89 19.54 -7.23
N VAL A 646 26.46 18.41 -6.79
CA VAL A 646 26.40 18.00 -5.38
C VAL A 646 27.31 18.89 -4.55
N VAL A 647 26.72 19.74 -3.72
CA VAL A 647 27.46 20.73 -2.92
C VAL A 647 27.54 20.38 -1.44
N TRP A 648 26.65 19.52 -0.94
CA TRP A 648 26.63 19.10 0.46
C TRP A 648 26.14 17.66 0.61
N MET A 649 26.82 16.87 1.44
CA MET A 649 26.40 15.53 1.84
C MET A 649 26.88 15.20 3.25
N PRO A 650 26.14 14.40 4.06
CA PRO A 650 26.64 13.91 5.33
C PRO A 650 27.97 13.18 5.18
N LYS A 651 28.88 13.39 6.12
CA LYS A 651 30.22 12.82 6.09
C LYS A 651 30.20 11.30 5.98
N GLU A 652 29.30 10.64 6.71
CA GLU A 652 29.15 9.18 6.64
C GLU A 652 28.79 8.68 5.22
N LEU A 653 27.95 9.43 4.49
CA LEU A 653 27.55 9.11 3.13
C LEU A 653 28.71 9.36 2.15
N LYS A 654 29.44 10.48 2.34
CA LYS A 654 30.67 10.77 1.57
C LYS A 654 31.68 9.65 1.74
N GLU A 655 31.98 9.26 2.97
CA GLU A 655 32.95 8.20 3.29
C GLU A 655 32.53 6.86 2.70
N ALA A 656 31.25 6.48 2.82
CA ALA A 656 30.72 5.24 2.25
C ALA A 656 30.80 5.17 0.72
N LEU A 657 30.80 6.32 0.03
CA LEU A 657 30.85 6.40 -1.43
C LEU A 657 32.21 6.89 -1.96
N LYS A 658 33.22 7.07 -1.11
CA LYS A 658 34.47 7.77 -1.44
C LYS A 658 35.11 7.26 -2.74
N GLU A 659 35.37 5.95 -2.83
CA GLU A 659 36.03 5.37 -4.00
C GLU A 659 35.22 5.57 -5.29
N LYS A 660 33.90 5.37 -5.22
CA LYS A 660 32.99 5.54 -6.37
C LYS A 660 32.84 7.01 -6.77
N LEU A 661 32.77 7.93 -5.80
CA LEU A 661 32.72 9.37 -6.03
C LEU A 661 34.00 9.86 -6.69
N GLU A 662 35.16 9.49 -6.17
CA GLU A 662 36.45 9.86 -6.76
C GLU A 662 36.62 9.30 -8.17
N GLN A 663 36.21 8.05 -8.39
CA GLN A 663 36.22 7.45 -9.72
C GLN A 663 35.31 8.23 -10.68
N ARG A 664 34.06 8.50 -10.29
CA ARG A 664 33.09 9.19 -11.15
C ARG A 664 33.49 10.65 -11.40
N ALA A 665 34.05 11.32 -10.40
CA ALA A 665 34.57 12.69 -10.53
C ALA A 665 35.71 12.78 -11.53
N LYS A 666 36.66 11.83 -11.50
CA LYS A 666 37.73 11.73 -12.50
C LYS A 666 37.19 11.53 -13.91
N GLU A 667 36.15 10.70 -14.07
CA GLU A 667 35.50 10.49 -15.38
C GLU A 667 34.84 11.75 -15.96
N ILE A 668 34.46 12.73 -15.12
CA ILE A 668 33.92 14.03 -15.55
C ILE A 668 34.95 15.17 -15.45
N GLY A 669 36.23 14.84 -15.22
CA GLY A 669 37.33 15.80 -15.24
C GLY A 669 37.42 16.70 -14.00
N ILE A 670 36.90 16.27 -12.85
CA ILE A 670 36.99 17.00 -11.58
C ILE A 670 37.91 16.25 -10.62
N ASP A 671 39.06 16.83 -10.32
CA ASP A 671 40.00 16.32 -9.33
C ASP A 671 39.58 16.75 -7.92
N ASN A 672 39.87 15.92 -6.92
CA ASN A 672 39.60 16.18 -5.49
C ASN A 672 38.14 16.52 -5.14
N PHE A 673 37.18 16.13 -5.99
CA PHE A 673 35.77 16.47 -5.80
C PHE A 673 35.20 16.07 -4.43
N TYR A 674 35.65 14.93 -3.88
CA TYR A 674 35.29 14.47 -2.53
C TYR A 674 35.50 15.54 -1.45
N ASP A 675 36.62 16.26 -1.50
CA ASP A 675 36.97 17.31 -0.53
C ASP A 675 36.31 18.66 -0.84
N MET A 676 35.74 18.83 -2.04
CA MET A 676 35.04 20.05 -2.44
C MET A 676 33.58 20.06 -1.99
N ILE A 677 32.99 18.90 -1.72
CA ILE A 677 31.61 18.77 -1.22
C ILE A 677 31.60 19.11 0.28
N ALA A 678 30.76 20.05 0.71
CA ALA A 678 30.59 20.35 2.14
C ALA A 678 29.92 19.19 2.89
N ASP A 679 30.08 19.14 4.20
CA ASP A 679 29.39 18.19 5.08
C ASP A 679 29.04 18.87 6.41
N GLU A 680 28.42 18.13 7.33
CA GLU A 680 28.00 18.68 8.62
C GLU A 680 29.17 19.17 9.50
N THR A 681 30.42 18.80 9.18
CA THR A 681 31.61 19.31 9.89
C THR A 681 32.08 20.66 9.38
N VAL A 682 31.66 21.06 8.16
CA VAL A 682 31.80 22.42 7.63
C VAL A 682 30.71 23.32 8.20
N GLY A 683 29.45 22.86 8.13
CA GLY A 683 28.29 23.59 8.62
C GLY A 683 26.99 23.13 7.96
N THR A 684 25.88 23.58 8.53
CA THR A 684 24.52 23.31 8.04
C THR A 684 23.75 24.61 7.75
N ASP A 685 24.44 25.73 7.73
CA ASP A 685 23.92 27.06 7.41
C ASP A 685 24.28 27.40 5.95
N PRO A 686 23.32 27.90 5.13
CA PRO A 686 23.57 28.22 3.72
C PRO A 686 24.78 29.11 3.47
N ASP A 687 24.93 30.19 4.23
CA ASP A 687 26.00 31.17 4.03
C ASP A 687 27.36 30.52 4.32
N THR A 688 27.46 29.77 5.42
CA THR A 688 28.66 29.02 5.79
C THR A 688 29.06 28.01 4.70
N VAL A 689 28.08 27.31 4.12
CA VAL A 689 28.33 26.35 3.03
C VAL A 689 28.79 27.09 1.77
N VAL A 690 28.15 28.18 1.37
CA VAL A 690 28.55 28.97 0.19
C VAL A 690 29.97 29.55 0.34
N GLU A 691 30.33 30.04 1.53
CA GLU A 691 31.69 30.50 1.82
C GLU A 691 32.73 29.39 1.63
N PHE A 692 32.44 28.19 2.14
CA PHE A 692 33.29 27.02 1.93
C PHE A 692 33.42 26.66 0.45
N LEU A 693 32.31 26.55 -0.27
CA LEU A 693 32.28 26.21 -1.69
C LEU A 693 33.06 27.23 -2.53
N THR A 694 32.97 28.51 -2.19
CA THR A 694 33.73 29.58 -2.85
C THR A 694 35.23 29.41 -2.61
N LYS A 695 35.63 29.11 -1.37
CA LYS A 695 37.04 28.92 -0.99
C LYS A 695 37.68 27.73 -1.70
N VAL A 696 36.94 26.62 -1.85
CA VAL A 696 37.43 25.42 -2.54
C VAL A 696 37.28 25.49 -4.06
N GLY A 697 36.61 26.53 -4.58
CA GLY A 697 36.39 26.70 -6.02
C GLY A 697 35.43 25.66 -6.60
N HIS A 698 34.32 25.38 -5.90
CA HIS A 698 33.37 24.35 -6.30
C HIS A 698 32.78 24.64 -7.69
N PRO A 699 32.75 23.65 -8.62
CA PRO A 699 32.36 23.88 -10.01
C PRO A 699 30.93 24.39 -10.17
N ALA A 700 29.99 23.91 -9.34
CA ALA A 700 28.58 24.33 -9.37
C ALA A 700 28.37 25.85 -9.35
N LEU A 701 29.22 26.61 -8.65
CA LEU A 701 29.11 28.06 -8.53
C LEU A 701 29.30 28.81 -9.86
N THR A 702 29.93 28.18 -10.84
CA THR A 702 30.25 28.77 -12.16
C THR A 702 29.52 28.11 -13.33
N MET A 703 28.73 27.06 -13.05
CA MET A 703 27.86 26.44 -14.04
C MET A 703 26.64 27.32 -14.32
N ASP A 704 25.93 27.05 -15.41
CA ASP A 704 24.67 27.73 -15.69
C ASP A 704 23.69 27.61 -14.50
N PRO A 705 22.82 28.59 -14.27
CA PRO A 705 21.81 28.51 -13.23
C PRO A 705 20.93 27.26 -13.38
N MET A 706 20.64 26.57 -12.28
CA MET A 706 19.65 25.47 -12.26
C MET A 706 18.19 25.96 -12.40
N LEU A 707 17.94 27.24 -12.15
CA LEU A 707 16.62 27.89 -12.15
C LEU A 707 16.43 28.83 -13.33
#